data_AF-A0A9D6WJ80-F1
#
_entry.id   AF-A0A9D6WJ80-F1
#
_cell.length_a   1.000
_cell.length_b   1.000
_cell.length_c   1.000
_cell.angle_alpha   90.00
_cell.angle_beta   90.00
_cell.angle_gamma   90.00
#
_symmetry.space_group_name_H-M   'P 1'
#
loop_
_entity.id
_entity.type
_entity.pdbx_description
1 polymer ?
#
loop_
_entity_poly.entity_id
_entity_poly.type
_entity_poly.pdbx_seq_one_letter_code
_entity_poly.pdbx_strand_id
1 'polypeptide(L)'
;MIRSLGKKVVLGLHARTGSLEWIVMKLPDIFNRLAKKTPAVEEAYLSLVLESGIVEAAVWTLPRSTSPQVGEKTSESVEIDSWEARLAGCDRAIARLADASGRDDFEKVVLGLPVSMLTGEDDIDHASRSGIKKLTEELELTPIGFVPIHQAIIHAIRQEEGVPPSAILVEIGLKESMMILYKVGTEVGRVSIPSDDLVPGLERALKGFKDLEVLPSRILLYGARQDDLEGFARDLFKHPWPTRANFLHYPKIEILLTLTLAGAVSLAGASELGSHMMDENMHEVEDATQSKFVPSKQRQDVHQDRKKESDESIRSKSDEERAVVEEEGEQIQDSQGLGITQEQNDQDATEGELTPDTNNGEVPIEQEIALHDVKAGIPREETEGDRGGQEDQNVVEVSPESLGFAQNTDILEHPVVRHPGEDREVRESAQNDDIQGTRRGEAIKAILSRFVSRVNVPKFHSSVLPKPILLVGIVLAILVGGGGWFTYWVLPKATVVVYQVPAVVSRSGTVTVNPTATIVDASNNIVPGRKQEKSVTGDKTIAVTGQKDVGDPARGTVTVYNKTLSQKQLKKGTVLSSGILSFMLDTDIAVASASESLASGSVTYGKASAPITAVKLGTASNLPANTEFSIKDTPASVMVARNDAALTGGTSKVVTVVSRADQAALIEGLTKDLVQKAKTELAGSVSGGEQLIDETVKTAVSNKKFDTELDQETRELHGTITVAMGGISYRDEDIAALFADQLAGSVPDGYALTKTGARIQASQAKVQKDGSIGLTIQYDGQALPVFDPAGIRISLAGKTPSQAEGILKTVKGAGGFEVKQITGSLWGTYFPKNAQNITIIVAVLE
;
A
#
# COMPACT_ATOMS: atom_id res chain seq x y z
N MET A 1 64.04 6.03 -43.38
CA MET A 1 63.72 6.18 -41.94
C MET A 1 63.77 4.78 -41.34
N ILE A 2 64.66 4.55 -40.37
CA ILE A 2 65.23 3.22 -40.08
C ILE A 2 65.56 3.11 -38.59
N ARG A 3 65.24 1.94 -37.98
CA ARG A 3 65.77 1.40 -36.69
C ARG A 3 65.37 2.12 -35.37
N SER A 4 65.50 1.51 -34.17
CA SER A 4 65.44 0.09 -33.69
C SER A 4 65.85 -0.01 -32.19
N LEU A 5 65.76 -1.22 -31.61
CA LEU A 5 66.48 -1.72 -30.41
C LEU A 5 66.03 -1.11 -29.05
N GLY A 6 66.03 -1.83 -27.91
CA GLY A 6 65.99 -3.29 -27.69
C GLY A 6 67.16 -3.93 -26.91
N LYS A 7 66.78 -4.89 -26.04
CA LYS A 7 67.57 -6.01 -25.43
C LYS A 7 68.55 -5.75 -24.25
N LYS A 8 68.40 -6.63 -23.23
CA LYS A 8 69.44 -7.28 -22.38
C LYS A 8 70.14 -6.41 -21.29
N VAL A 9 70.74 -6.91 -20.20
CA VAL A 9 70.96 -8.28 -19.62
C VAL A 9 71.17 -8.16 -18.08
N VAL A 10 70.49 -8.92 -17.20
CA VAL A 10 70.88 -10.20 -16.51
C VAL A 10 72.00 -10.12 -15.44
N LEU A 11 71.88 -10.99 -14.40
CA LEU A 11 72.71 -11.25 -13.20
C LEU A 11 72.42 -10.37 -11.95
N GLY A 12 72.44 -10.90 -10.72
CA GLY A 12 72.48 -12.32 -10.30
C GLY A 12 73.15 -12.60 -8.94
N LEU A 13 72.79 -13.74 -8.30
CA LEU A 13 73.31 -14.30 -7.04
C LEU A 13 72.99 -13.49 -5.75
N HIS A 14 73.00 -14.02 -4.53
CA HIS A 14 72.76 -15.34 -3.88
C HIS A 14 73.37 -15.23 -2.46
N ALA A 15 72.62 -15.49 -1.39
CA ALA A 15 73.17 -15.91 -0.10
C ALA A 15 72.11 -16.61 0.76
N ARG A 16 72.49 -17.67 1.48
CA ARG A 16 71.69 -18.36 2.51
C ARG A 16 72.46 -18.33 3.83
N THR A 17 71.77 -18.02 4.93
CA THR A 17 72.01 -18.52 6.31
C THR A 17 70.88 -17.98 7.21
N GLY A 18 70.46 -18.62 8.30
CA GLY A 18 70.90 -19.93 8.83
C GLY A 18 70.52 -20.12 10.30
N SER A 19 69.34 -20.71 10.54
CA SER A 19 68.83 -21.38 11.76
C SER A 19 69.45 -21.09 13.15
N LEU A 20 68.58 -20.78 14.13
CA LEU A 20 68.69 -21.29 15.50
C LEU A 20 67.32 -21.20 16.21
N GLU A 21 66.81 -22.31 16.73
CA GLU A 21 65.56 -22.37 17.52
C GLU A 21 65.84 -22.31 19.03
N TRP A 22 64.87 -21.80 19.81
CA TRP A 22 64.23 -22.59 20.88
C TRP A 22 62.89 -21.95 21.32
N ILE A 23 62.07 -22.73 22.05
CA ILE A 23 60.60 -22.56 22.10
C ILE A 23 60.11 -22.14 23.49
N VAL A 24 59.16 -21.18 23.53
CA VAL A 24 58.11 -21.11 24.56
C VAL A 24 56.78 -20.77 23.89
N MET A 25 55.70 -21.45 24.26
CA MET A 25 54.41 -21.44 23.55
C MET A 25 53.58 -20.17 23.82
N LYS A 26 52.99 -19.60 22.76
CA LYS A 26 51.70 -18.89 22.78
C LYS A 26 50.88 -19.32 21.56
N LEU A 27 49.57 -19.52 21.71
CA LEU A 27 48.69 -19.86 20.58
C LEU A 27 48.47 -18.62 19.69
N PRO A 28 48.43 -18.76 18.34
CA PRO A 28 48.10 -17.65 17.44
C PRO A 28 46.60 -17.33 17.36
N ASP A 29 46.29 -16.10 16.95
CA ASP A 29 44.93 -15.65 16.61
C ASP A 29 44.37 -16.38 15.38
N ILE A 30 43.53 -17.39 15.60
CA ILE A 30 42.80 -18.11 14.54
C ILE A 30 41.37 -17.55 14.36
N PHE A 31 40.80 -16.88 15.36
CA PHE A 31 39.38 -16.49 15.37
C PHE A 31 39.01 -15.24 14.55
N ASN A 32 39.98 -14.40 14.16
CA ASN A 32 39.69 -13.08 13.56
C ASN A 32 39.68 -13.06 12.01
N ARG A 33 39.36 -14.19 11.36
CA ARG A 33 39.14 -14.29 9.90
C ARG A 33 37.81 -14.93 9.48
N LEU A 34 36.89 -15.16 10.41
CA LEU A 34 35.60 -15.83 10.16
C LEU A 34 34.36 -14.95 10.46
N ALA A 35 34.49 -13.62 10.33
CA ALA A 35 33.38 -12.68 10.51
C ALA A 35 33.50 -11.39 9.67
N LYS A 36 33.88 -11.48 8.39
CA LYS A 36 33.52 -10.46 7.39
C LYS A 36 32.58 -11.08 6.36
N LYS A 37 31.29 -10.98 6.64
CA LYS A 37 30.24 -11.22 5.66
C LYS A 37 30.33 -10.09 4.64
N THR A 38 30.82 -10.37 3.44
CA THR A 38 30.62 -9.47 2.29
C THR A 38 29.12 -9.19 2.19
N PRO A 39 28.66 -7.95 2.00
CA PRO A 39 27.26 -7.73 1.68
C PRO A 39 26.93 -8.55 0.44
N ALA A 40 25.84 -9.31 0.49
CA ALA A 40 25.34 -9.92 -0.74
C ALA A 40 24.91 -8.76 -1.65
N VAL A 41 25.38 -8.77 -2.90
CA VAL A 41 24.85 -7.86 -3.92
C VAL A 41 23.39 -8.26 -4.11
N GLU A 42 22.47 -7.34 -3.88
CA GLU A 42 21.05 -7.60 -4.12
C GLU A 42 20.82 -7.64 -5.64
N GLU A 43 20.38 -8.81 -6.11
CA GLU A 43 20.13 -9.09 -7.52
C GLU A 43 19.14 -8.05 -8.06
N ALA A 44 19.55 -7.33 -9.11
CA ALA A 44 18.68 -6.43 -9.83
C ALA A 44 17.89 -7.20 -10.88
N TYR A 45 16.66 -6.74 -11.09
CA TYR A 45 15.79 -7.15 -12.17
C TYR A 45 15.45 -5.91 -12.99
N LEU A 46 15.41 -6.08 -14.30
CA LEU A 46 14.91 -5.11 -15.25
C LEU A 46 13.41 -5.37 -15.47
N SER A 47 12.59 -4.32 -15.49
CA SER A 47 11.28 -4.36 -16.13
C SER A 47 11.33 -3.53 -17.41
N LEU A 48 10.97 -4.14 -18.54
CA LEU A 48 11.05 -3.55 -19.87
C LEU A 48 9.69 -3.60 -20.57
N VAL A 49 9.10 -2.43 -20.83
CA VAL A 49 7.78 -2.27 -21.44
C VAL A 49 7.90 -2.08 -22.95
N LEU A 50 7.22 -2.92 -23.72
CA LEU A 50 7.34 -3.02 -25.19
C LEU A 50 6.14 -2.39 -25.93
N GLU A 51 5.68 -1.25 -25.44
CA GLU A 51 4.58 -0.47 -26.03
C GLU A 51 4.83 -0.05 -27.49
N SER A 52 3.80 0.47 -28.17
CA SER A 52 3.90 0.82 -29.60
C SER A 52 4.42 2.24 -29.87
N GLY A 53 4.08 3.21 -29.02
CA GLY A 53 4.53 4.62 -29.15
C GLY A 53 5.64 5.05 -28.18
N ILE A 54 5.93 4.20 -27.18
CA ILE A 54 6.92 4.42 -26.13
C ILE A 54 7.52 3.08 -25.72
N VAL A 55 8.69 3.09 -25.10
CA VAL A 55 9.19 1.99 -24.28
C VAL A 55 9.65 2.54 -22.94
N GLU A 56 9.48 1.77 -21.87
CA GLU A 56 9.94 2.13 -20.52
C GLU A 56 10.86 1.05 -19.96
N ALA A 57 11.88 1.47 -19.22
CA ALA A 57 12.77 0.59 -18.46
C ALA A 57 12.79 1.01 -16.98
N ALA A 58 12.69 0.07 -16.07
CA ALA A 58 12.82 0.31 -14.62
C ALA A 58 13.73 -0.75 -13.97
N VAL A 59 14.58 -0.32 -13.04
CA VAL A 59 15.33 -1.24 -12.17
C VAL A 59 14.51 -1.54 -10.93
N TRP A 60 14.50 -2.79 -10.48
CA TRP A 60 13.97 -3.16 -9.17
C TRP A 60 14.80 -4.26 -8.53
N THR A 61 14.61 -4.42 -7.22
CA THR A 61 15.22 -5.50 -6.43
C THR A 61 14.15 -6.21 -5.62
N LEU A 62 14.41 -7.48 -5.29
CA LEU A 62 13.54 -8.30 -4.43
C LEU A 62 14.31 -8.77 -3.17
N PRO A 63 14.43 -7.93 -2.13
CA PRO A 63 15.12 -8.33 -0.91
C PRO A 63 14.34 -9.45 -0.21
N ARG A 64 15.03 -10.52 0.23
CA ARG A 64 14.47 -11.79 0.75
C ARG A 64 13.52 -11.71 1.97
N SER A 65 13.17 -10.51 2.44
CA SER A 65 12.29 -10.24 3.59
C SER A 65 11.29 -9.10 3.35
N THR A 66 11.33 -8.46 2.17
CA THR A 66 10.79 -7.11 1.94
C THR A 66 9.91 -7.11 0.69
N SER A 67 8.98 -6.16 0.60
CA SER A 67 8.27 -5.91 -0.66
C SER A 67 9.27 -5.46 -1.74
N PRO A 68 9.01 -5.66 -3.04
CA PRO A 68 9.85 -5.16 -4.11
C PRO A 68 10.19 -3.68 -3.96
N GLN A 69 11.44 -3.34 -4.24
CA GLN A 69 11.88 -1.94 -4.29
C GLN A 69 12.15 -1.57 -5.74
N VAL A 70 11.20 -0.84 -6.34
CA VAL A 70 11.36 -0.24 -7.66
C VAL A 70 12.17 1.05 -7.51
N GLY A 71 13.31 1.10 -8.18
CA GLY A 71 14.25 2.23 -8.16
C GLY A 71 14.04 3.17 -9.34
N GLU A 72 15.14 3.54 -9.97
CA GLU A 72 15.17 4.44 -11.12
C GLU A 72 14.41 3.89 -12.33
N LYS A 73 13.94 4.82 -13.18
CA LYS A 73 13.08 4.53 -14.32
C LYS A 73 13.38 5.48 -15.47
N THR A 74 13.25 4.99 -16.69
CA THR A 74 13.47 5.78 -17.90
C THR A 74 12.44 5.41 -18.97
N SER A 75 12.26 6.31 -19.93
CA SER A 75 11.41 6.08 -21.10
C SER A 75 11.99 6.69 -22.36
N GLU A 76 11.62 6.12 -23.50
CA GLU A 76 12.04 6.55 -24.83
C GLU A 76 10.87 6.45 -25.81
N SER A 77 10.72 7.43 -26.71
CA SER A 77 9.67 7.35 -27.73
C SER A 77 10.02 6.38 -28.86
N VAL A 78 8.97 5.77 -29.40
CA VAL A 78 9.02 4.90 -30.57
C VAL A 78 8.11 5.54 -31.62
N GLU A 79 8.69 6.19 -32.61
CA GLU A 79 7.93 6.94 -33.63
C GLU A 79 7.34 6.02 -34.73
N ILE A 80 7.72 4.74 -34.76
CA ILE A 80 7.24 3.73 -35.71
C ILE A 80 7.09 2.39 -34.99
N ASP A 81 5.90 1.80 -35.03
CA ASP A 81 5.65 0.45 -34.54
C ASP A 81 6.38 -0.60 -35.40
N SER A 82 7.61 -0.93 -35.00
CA SER A 82 8.46 -1.98 -35.56
C SER A 82 9.42 -2.53 -34.51
N TRP A 83 9.91 -3.77 -34.70
CA TRP A 83 10.87 -4.40 -33.77
C TRP A 83 12.23 -3.70 -33.76
N GLU A 84 12.69 -3.16 -34.88
CA GLU A 84 13.95 -2.40 -34.95
C GLU A 84 13.86 -1.08 -34.17
N ALA A 85 12.72 -0.39 -34.23
CA ALA A 85 12.48 0.85 -33.50
C ALA A 85 12.30 0.60 -32.00
N ARG A 86 11.57 -0.47 -31.60
CA ARG A 86 11.47 -0.91 -30.19
C ARG A 86 12.85 -1.28 -29.64
N LEU A 87 13.62 -2.11 -30.34
CA LEU A 87 14.99 -2.50 -29.94
C LEU A 87 15.87 -1.28 -29.67
N ALA A 88 15.94 -0.35 -30.64
CA ALA A 88 16.74 0.87 -30.49
C ALA A 88 16.22 1.78 -29.38
N GLY A 89 14.91 1.78 -29.09
CA GLY A 89 14.35 2.48 -27.92
C GLY A 89 14.75 1.82 -26.60
N CYS A 90 14.71 0.48 -26.54
CA CYS A 90 15.06 -0.30 -25.35
C CYS A 90 16.53 -0.14 -24.99
N ASP A 91 17.43 -0.24 -25.97
CA ASP A 91 18.87 0.07 -25.83
C ASP A 91 19.10 1.43 -25.16
N ARG A 92 18.47 2.49 -25.69
CA ARG A 92 18.61 3.86 -25.15
C ARG A 92 17.95 4.04 -23.78
N ALA A 93 16.85 3.35 -23.49
CA ALA A 93 16.21 3.36 -22.19
C ALA A 93 17.10 2.65 -21.14
N ILE A 94 17.60 1.45 -21.45
CA ILE A 94 18.50 0.68 -20.58
C ILE A 94 19.82 1.44 -20.34
N ALA A 95 20.41 2.06 -21.37
CA ALA A 95 21.61 2.87 -21.23
C ALA A 95 21.39 4.07 -20.29
N ARG A 96 20.27 4.80 -20.42
CA ARG A 96 19.94 5.87 -19.45
C ARG A 96 19.60 5.36 -18.06
N LEU A 97 19.01 4.16 -17.96
CA LEU A 97 18.72 3.53 -16.67
C LEU A 97 20.03 3.16 -15.95
N ALA A 98 21.05 2.74 -16.70
CA ALA A 98 22.38 2.51 -16.16
C ALA A 98 23.04 3.81 -15.68
N ASP A 99 23.02 4.87 -16.50
CA ASP A 99 23.51 6.21 -16.12
C ASP A 99 22.80 6.76 -14.86
N ALA A 100 21.48 6.56 -14.75
CA ALA A 100 20.66 7.08 -13.64
C ALA A 100 20.85 6.28 -12.33
N SER A 101 20.85 4.96 -12.42
CA SER A 101 20.95 4.07 -11.25
C SER A 101 22.38 3.78 -10.77
N GLY A 102 23.38 4.02 -11.63
CA GLY A 102 24.77 3.65 -11.37
C GLY A 102 25.02 2.13 -11.38
N ARG A 103 24.18 1.36 -12.08
CA ARG A 103 24.27 -0.10 -12.24
C ARG A 103 24.26 -0.50 -13.71
N ASP A 104 25.01 -1.53 -14.08
CA ASP A 104 25.05 -2.13 -15.41
C ASP A 104 24.70 -3.64 -15.40
N ASP A 105 24.35 -4.21 -14.24
CA ASP A 105 24.10 -5.63 -14.01
C ASP A 105 22.66 -6.08 -14.30
N PHE A 106 22.08 -5.64 -15.43
CA PHE A 106 20.68 -5.87 -15.82
C PHE A 106 20.43 -7.17 -16.62
N GLU A 107 21.02 -8.30 -16.20
CA GLU A 107 20.90 -9.56 -16.95
C GLU A 107 19.46 -10.12 -16.99
N LYS A 108 18.69 -10.01 -15.91
CA LYS A 108 17.36 -10.62 -15.77
C LYS A 108 16.24 -9.63 -16.07
N VAL A 109 15.35 -9.94 -17.02
CA VAL A 109 14.24 -9.05 -17.42
C VAL A 109 12.84 -9.67 -17.26
N VAL A 110 11.91 -8.88 -16.74
CA VAL A 110 10.45 -9.11 -16.84
C VAL A 110 9.87 -8.19 -17.91
N LEU A 111 9.19 -8.75 -18.90
CA LEU A 111 8.65 -8.02 -20.04
C LEU A 111 7.23 -7.51 -19.79
N GLY A 112 7.01 -6.21 -19.90
CA GLY A 112 5.68 -5.61 -19.93
C GLY A 112 5.14 -5.62 -21.35
N LEU A 113 4.12 -6.44 -21.63
CA LEU A 113 3.58 -6.62 -22.98
C LEU A 113 2.22 -5.91 -23.15
N PRO A 114 2.03 -5.09 -24.21
CA PRO A 114 0.75 -4.50 -24.56
C PRO A 114 -0.20 -5.57 -25.10
N VAL A 115 -1.51 -5.32 -25.06
CA VAL A 115 -2.52 -6.33 -25.48
C VAL A 115 -2.37 -6.69 -26.96
N SER A 116 -1.82 -5.79 -27.77
CA SER A 116 -1.47 -6.02 -29.17
C SER A 116 -0.41 -7.12 -29.42
N MET A 117 0.29 -7.62 -28.39
CA MET A 117 1.22 -8.76 -28.45
C MET A 117 0.68 -10.05 -27.82
N LEU A 118 -0.58 -10.06 -27.38
CA LEU A 118 -1.19 -11.14 -26.60
C LEU A 118 -2.37 -11.78 -27.32
N THR A 119 -2.67 -13.02 -26.95
CA THR A 119 -3.87 -13.75 -27.38
C THR A 119 -5.09 -13.36 -26.54
N GLY A 120 -6.25 -13.94 -26.85
CA GLY A 120 -7.46 -13.76 -26.04
C GLY A 120 -7.43 -14.45 -24.66
N GLU A 121 -6.37 -15.21 -24.37
CA GLU A 121 -6.11 -15.89 -23.09
C GLU A 121 -4.86 -15.29 -22.39
N ASP A 122 -4.47 -14.06 -22.76
CA ASP A 122 -3.30 -13.30 -22.29
C ASP A 122 -1.91 -13.96 -22.49
N ASP A 123 -1.86 -15.12 -23.16
CA ASP A 123 -0.64 -15.80 -23.59
C ASP A 123 0.03 -15.08 -24.80
N ILE A 124 1.37 -15.12 -24.91
CA ILE A 124 2.11 -14.35 -25.94
C ILE A 124 1.77 -14.82 -27.37
N ASP A 125 1.41 -13.91 -28.27
CA ASP A 125 1.04 -14.23 -29.65
C ASP A 125 2.23 -14.77 -30.49
N HIS A 126 1.94 -15.65 -31.46
CA HIS A 126 2.96 -16.32 -32.27
C HIS A 126 3.79 -15.36 -33.15
N ALA A 127 3.25 -14.24 -33.62
CA ALA A 127 4.00 -13.25 -34.38
C ALA A 127 5.02 -12.53 -33.48
N SER A 128 4.60 -12.07 -32.29
CA SER A 128 5.46 -11.33 -31.36
C SER A 128 6.61 -12.17 -30.79
N ARG A 129 6.41 -13.47 -30.54
CA ARG A 129 7.46 -14.39 -30.01
C ARG A 129 8.81 -14.26 -30.74
N SER A 130 8.79 -14.12 -32.07
CA SER A 130 10.01 -14.01 -32.89
C SER A 130 10.76 -12.68 -32.68
N GLY A 131 10.04 -11.58 -32.51
CA GLY A 131 10.58 -10.26 -32.26
C GLY A 131 11.06 -10.08 -30.82
N ILE A 132 10.29 -10.56 -29.84
CA ILE A 132 10.68 -10.59 -28.42
C ILE A 132 11.99 -11.36 -28.23
N LYS A 133 12.09 -12.55 -28.85
CA LYS A 133 13.32 -13.36 -28.80
C LYS A 133 14.51 -12.61 -29.39
N LYS A 134 14.39 -12.05 -30.60
CA LYS A 134 15.47 -11.27 -31.23
C LYS A 134 15.87 -10.05 -30.38
N LEU A 135 14.91 -9.36 -29.78
CA LEU A 135 15.14 -8.19 -28.94
C LEU A 135 15.88 -8.54 -27.64
N THR A 136 15.55 -9.67 -27.01
CA THR A 136 16.27 -10.16 -25.82
C THR A 136 17.67 -10.69 -26.17
N GLU A 137 17.82 -11.41 -27.28
CA GLU A 137 19.12 -11.87 -27.78
C GLU A 137 20.07 -10.72 -28.18
N GLU A 138 19.58 -9.65 -28.82
CA GLU A 138 20.41 -8.49 -29.22
C GLU A 138 20.66 -7.46 -28.10
N LEU A 139 19.95 -7.55 -26.96
CA LEU A 139 20.20 -6.74 -25.76
C LEU A 139 20.94 -7.52 -24.64
N GLU A 140 21.37 -8.75 -24.90
CA GLU A 140 22.01 -9.66 -23.93
C GLU A 140 21.16 -9.92 -22.65
N LEU A 141 19.82 -9.89 -22.78
CA LEU A 141 18.87 -10.05 -21.68
C LEU A 141 18.36 -11.49 -21.55
N THR A 142 18.29 -11.99 -20.32
CA THR A 142 17.61 -13.24 -19.95
C THR A 142 16.17 -12.95 -19.51
N PRO A 143 15.13 -13.24 -20.33
CA PRO A 143 13.75 -13.09 -19.91
C PRO A 143 13.37 -14.15 -18.87
N ILE A 144 12.92 -13.70 -17.70
CA ILE A 144 12.47 -14.57 -16.59
C ILE A 144 10.94 -14.61 -16.44
N GLY A 145 10.21 -13.78 -17.20
CA GLY A 145 8.75 -13.74 -17.21
C GLY A 145 8.22 -12.58 -18.05
N PHE A 146 6.90 -12.54 -18.22
CA PHE A 146 6.19 -11.40 -18.80
C PHE A 146 4.94 -11.09 -17.98
N VAL A 147 4.45 -9.86 -18.06
CA VAL A 147 3.18 -9.44 -17.44
C VAL A 147 2.38 -8.62 -18.47
N PRO A 148 1.09 -8.91 -18.68
CA PRO A 148 0.21 -8.05 -19.45
C PRO A 148 0.09 -6.66 -18.80
N ILE A 149 0.36 -5.57 -19.54
CA ILE A 149 0.43 -4.21 -18.97
C ILE A 149 -0.88 -3.81 -18.28
N HIS A 150 -2.03 -4.17 -18.85
CA HIS A 150 -3.34 -3.92 -18.26
C HIS A 150 -3.55 -4.63 -16.91
N GLN A 151 -3.12 -5.88 -16.77
CA GLN A 151 -3.15 -6.60 -15.49
C GLN A 151 -2.20 -5.95 -14.48
N ALA A 152 -0.99 -5.57 -14.91
CA ALA A 152 -0.02 -4.86 -14.06
C ALA A 152 -0.56 -3.52 -13.51
N ILE A 153 -1.26 -2.74 -14.35
CA ILE A 153 -1.94 -1.49 -13.94
C ILE A 153 -3.01 -1.79 -12.88
N ILE A 154 -3.88 -2.77 -13.11
CA ILE A 154 -4.96 -3.14 -12.17
C ILE A 154 -4.40 -3.67 -10.84
N HIS A 155 -3.33 -4.45 -10.90
CA HIS A 155 -2.59 -4.93 -9.73
C HIS A 155 -1.99 -3.76 -8.93
N ALA A 156 -1.31 -2.82 -9.58
CA ALA A 156 -0.71 -1.66 -8.93
C ALA A 156 -1.77 -0.74 -8.29
N ILE A 157 -2.87 -0.44 -9.00
CA ILE A 157 -3.99 0.35 -8.45
C ILE A 157 -4.65 -0.39 -7.28
N ARG A 158 -4.78 -1.72 -7.33
CA ARG A 158 -5.30 -2.54 -6.21
C ARG A 158 -4.38 -2.48 -4.97
N GLN A 159 -3.05 -2.40 -5.15
CA GLN A 159 -2.13 -2.18 -4.04
C GLN A 159 -2.23 -0.75 -3.46
N GLU A 160 -2.34 0.27 -4.31
CA GLU A 160 -2.38 1.68 -3.89
C GLU A 160 -3.72 2.08 -3.25
N GLU A 161 -4.85 1.72 -3.86
CA GLU A 161 -6.20 2.06 -3.39
C GLU A 161 -6.75 1.05 -2.35
N GLY A 162 -6.07 -0.08 -2.16
CA GLY A 162 -6.44 -1.16 -1.22
C GLY A 162 -7.70 -1.96 -1.60
N VAL A 163 -8.32 -1.65 -2.73
CA VAL A 163 -9.52 -2.31 -3.26
C VAL A 163 -9.38 -2.61 -4.76
N PRO A 164 -9.98 -3.70 -5.27
CA PRO A 164 -9.95 -3.98 -6.71
C PRO A 164 -10.68 -2.89 -7.53
N PRO A 165 -10.02 -2.22 -8.49
CA PRO A 165 -10.60 -1.07 -9.17
C PRO A 165 -11.75 -1.43 -10.12
N SER A 166 -12.64 -0.48 -10.34
CA SER A 166 -13.57 -0.47 -11.48
C SER A 166 -13.23 0.72 -12.37
N ALA A 167 -12.75 0.45 -13.58
CA ALA A 167 -12.23 1.46 -14.49
C ALA A 167 -12.33 1.00 -15.95
N ILE A 168 -12.27 1.94 -16.87
CA ILE A 168 -12.00 1.68 -18.29
C ILE A 168 -10.53 2.02 -18.53
N LEU A 169 -9.73 1.04 -18.93
CA LEU A 169 -8.37 1.28 -19.41
C LEU A 169 -8.41 1.56 -20.91
N VAL A 170 -7.53 2.44 -21.39
CA VAL A 170 -7.33 2.70 -22.82
C VAL A 170 -5.83 2.77 -23.12
N GLU A 171 -5.33 1.71 -23.74
CA GLU A 171 -4.00 1.61 -24.36
C GLU A 171 -4.00 2.48 -25.62
N ILE A 172 -3.16 3.52 -25.69
CA ILE A 172 -3.07 4.42 -26.84
C ILE A 172 -1.89 4.00 -27.71
N GLY A 173 -2.17 3.30 -28.80
CA GLY A 173 -1.15 2.84 -29.75
C GLY A 173 -1.08 3.66 -31.04
N LEU A 174 0.00 3.47 -31.80
CA LEU A 174 0.28 4.26 -33.02
C LEU A 174 -0.66 4.01 -34.21
N LYS A 175 -1.50 2.97 -34.16
CA LYS A 175 -2.39 2.55 -35.27
C LYS A 175 -3.76 2.16 -34.75
N GLU A 176 -3.76 1.24 -33.80
CA GLU A 176 -4.90 0.80 -33.00
C GLU A 176 -4.63 1.18 -31.54
N SER A 177 -5.71 1.36 -30.79
CA SER A 177 -5.76 1.61 -29.35
C SER A 177 -6.71 0.59 -28.72
N MET A 178 -6.35 0.03 -27.56
CA MET A 178 -7.13 -1.03 -26.92
C MET A 178 -7.93 -0.52 -25.73
N MET A 179 -9.25 -0.60 -25.79
CA MET A 179 -10.10 -0.38 -24.62
C MET A 179 -10.31 -1.67 -23.85
N ILE A 180 -10.20 -1.63 -22.52
CA ILE A 180 -10.38 -2.78 -21.64
C ILE A 180 -11.25 -2.35 -20.46
N LEU A 181 -12.34 -3.08 -20.22
CA LEU A 181 -13.35 -2.71 -19.23
C LEU A 181 -13.21 -3.56 -17.98
N TYR A 182 -12.86 -2.94 -16.85
CA TYR A 182 -12.70 -3.61 -15.55
C TYR A 182 -13.81 -3.26 -14.56
N LYS A 183 -14.28 -4.27 -13.83
CA LYS A 183 -15.29 -4.14 -12.77
C LYS A 183 -14.86 -4.97 -11.55
N VAL A 184 -14.55 -4.28 -10.46
CA VAL A 184 -14.06 -4.85 -9.19
C VAL A 184 -12.85 -5.79 -9.42
N GLY A 185 -11.88 -5.32 -10.21
CA GLY A 185 -10.66 -6.04 -10.57
C GLY A 185 -10.78 -7.09 -11.68
N THR A 186 -11.99 -7.57 -11.99
CA THR A 186 -12.21 -8.55 -13.08
C THR A 186 -12.38 -7.85 -14.43
N GLU A 187 -11.78 -8.38 -15.49
CA GLU A 187 -12.04 -7.93 -16.87
C GLU A 187 -13.45 -8.36 -17.31
N VAL A 188 -14.23 -7.41 -17.83
CA VAL A 188 -15.55 -7.64 -18.46
C VAL A 188 -15.42 -7.81 -19.97
N GLY A 189 -14.37 -7.25 -20.56
CA GLY A 189 -13.96 -7.49 -21.95
C GLY A 189 -13.15 -6.35 -22.55
N ARG A 190 -12.60 -6.60 -23.73
CA ARG A 190 -11.67 -5.71 -24.45
C ARG A 190 -12.06 -5.50 -25.92
N VAL A 191 -11.72 -4.33 -26.48
CA VAL A 191 -12.10 -3.92 -27.85
C VAL A 191 -11.00 -3.07 -28.50
N SER A 192 -10.55 -3.46 -29.69
CA SER A 192 -9.61 -2.67 -30.53
C SER A 192 -10.35 -1.52 -31.21
N ILE A 193 -9.72 -0.35 -31.23
CA ILE A 193 -10.24 0.89 -31.77
C ILE A 193 -9.13 1.56 -32.61
N PRO A 194 -9.35 1.86 -33.91
CA PRO A 194 -8.39 2.63 -34.70
C PRO A 194 -8.08 3.98 -34.03
N SER A 195 -6.81 4.32 -33.88
CA SER A 195 -6.39 5.48 -33.08
C SER A 195 -6.82 6.83 -33.67
N ASP A 196 -7.16 6.87 -34.96
CA ASP A 196 -7.76 8.03 -35.65
C ASP A 196 -9.27 8.18 -35.42
N ASP A 197 -9.96 7.11 -34.97
CA ASP A 197 -11.36 7.11 -34.54
C ASP A 197 -11.51 6.85 -33.01
N LEU A 198 -10.51 7.23 -32.20
CA LEU A 198 -10.49 6.88 -30.76
C LEU A 198 -11.79 7.28 -30.03
N VAL A 199 -12.23 8.54 -30.16
CA VAL A 199 -13.37 9.04 -29.39
C VAL A 199 -14.72 8.44 -29.85
N PRO A 200 -15.08 8.42 -31.15
CA PRO A 200 -16.32 7.77 -31.59
C PRO A 200 -16.24 6.25 -31.52
N GLY A 201 -15.05 5.67 -31.72
CA GLY A 201 -14.78 4.25 -31.54
C GLY A 201 -14.98 3.78 -30.11
N LEU A 202 -14.49 4.53 -29.12
CA LEU A 202 -14.75 4.28 -27.70
C LEU A 202 -16.24 4.39 -27.36
N GLU A 203 -16.95 5.38 -27.92
CA GLU A 203 -18.41 5.47 -27.78
C GLU A 203 -19.13 4.23 -28.35
N ARG A 204 -18.70 3.73 -29.51
CA ARG A 204 -19.23 2.50 -30.12
C ARG A 204 -18.89 1.25 -29.31
N ALA A 205 -17.68 1.16 -28.78
CA ALA A 205 -17.20 0.02 -28.00
C ALA A 205 -17.95 -0.10 -26.65
N LEU A 206 -18.06 1.00 -25.91
CA LEU A 206 -18.76 1.04 -24.62
C LEU A 206 -20.27 0.74 -24.76
N LYS A 207 -20.88 1.07 -25.91
CA LYS A 207 -22.26 0.66 -26.25
C LYS A 207 -22.44 -0.84 -26.52
N GLY A 208 -21.35 -1.58 -26.71
CA GLY A 208 -21.39 -3.04 -26.88
C GLY A 208 -21.81 -3.78 -25.61
N PHE A 209 -21.40 -3.25 -24.45
CA PHE A 209 -21.58 -3.86 -23.12
C PHE A 209 -22.98 -3.62 -22.55
N LYS A 210 -23.99 -4.23 -23.18
CA LYS A 210 -25.41 -4.06 -22.84
C LYS A 210 -25.80 -4.62 -21.48
N ASP A 211 -25.05 -5.59 -20.97
CA ASP A 211 -25.31 -6.26 -19.70
C ASP A 211 -24.80 -5.47 -18.48
N LEU A 212 -24.32 -4.23 -18.69
CA LEU A 212 -23.91 -3.30 -17.64
C LEU A 212 -24.89 -2.11 -17.52
N GLU A 213 -25.64 -2.11 -16.42
CA GLU A 213 -26.56 -1.03 -16.03
C GLU A 213 -25.86 0.32 -15.79
N VAL A 214 -24.57 0.32 -15.44
CA VAL A 214 -23.73 1.52 -15.27
C VAL A 214 -22.28 1.19 -15.65
N LEU A 215 -21.64 2.07 -16.43
CA LEU A 215 -20.21 2.01 -16.76
C LEU A 215 -19.33 2.62 -15.64
N PRO A 216 -18.08 2.13 -15.43
CA PRO A 216 -17.16 2.68 -14.45
C PRO A 216 -16.88 4.17 -14.63
N SER A 217 -16.78 4.93 -13.54
CA SER A 217 -16.65 6.41 -13.58
C SER A 217 -15.24 6.94 -13.88
N ARG A 218 -14.29 6.09 -14.27
CA ARG A 218 -12.89 6.43 -14.57
C ARG A 218 -12.50 5.87 -15.93
N ILE A 219 -11.83 6.69 -16.74
CA ILE A 219 -11.16 6.30 -17.99
C ILE A 219 -9.67 6.62 -17.82
N LEU A 220 -8.81 5.60 -17.87
CA LEU A 220 -7.38 5.68 -17.58
C LEU A 220 -6.58 5.50 -18.88
N LEU A 221 -5.75 6.48 -19.25
CA LEU A 221 -4.99 6.49 -20.50
C LEU A 221 -3.50 6.18 -20.28
N TYR A 222 -2.92 5.37 -21.17
CA TYR A 222 -1.49 5.00 -21.18
C TYR A 222 -1.00 4.61 -22.59
N GLY A 223 0.26 4.20 -22.75
CA GLY A 223 0.81 3.58 -23.98
C GLY A 223 1.47 4.54 -24.99
N ALA A 224 1.24 5.85 -24.85
CA ALA A 224 1.82 6.90 -25.70
C ALA A 224 2.62 7.95 -24.90
N ARG A 225 3.23 8.91 -25.60
CA ARG A 225 3.96 10.04 -24.97
C ARG A 225 2.96 10.97 -24.27
N GLN A 226 3.41 11.68 -23.24
CA GLN A 226 2.56 12.57 -22.42
C GLN A 226 1.78 13.59 -23.27
N ASP A 227 2.42 14.28 -24.22
CA ASP A 227 1.77 15.27 -25.08
C ASP A 227 0.60 14.69 -25.89
N ASP A 228 0.75 13.44 -26.38
CA ASP A 228 -0.29 12.75 -27.15
C ASP A 228 -1.44 12.30 -26.23
N LEU A 229 -1.11 11.77 -25.04
CA LEU A 229 -2.11 11.43 -23.99
C LEU A 229 -2.89 12.66 -23.51
N GLU A 230 -2.24 13.82 -23.38
CA GLU A 230 -2.87 15.12 -23.09
C GLU A 230 -3.66 15.68 -24.29
N GLY A 231 -3.41 15.20 -25.50
CA GLY A 231 -4.26 15.40 -26.67
C GLY A 231 -5.56 14.60 -26.52
N PHE A 232 -5.45 13.27 -26.42
CA PHE A 232 -6.59 12.38 -26.33
C PHE A 232 -7.46 12.63 -25.10
N ALA A 233 -6.88 12.87 -23.92
CA ALA A 233 -7.64 13.18 -22.70
C ALA A 233 -8.53 14.42 -22.87
N ARG A 234 -8.03 15.43 -23.59
CA ARG A 234 -8.71 16.70 -23.86
C ARG A 234 -9.86 16.56 -24.86
N ASP A 235 -9.78 15.58 -25.77
CA ASP A 235 -10.85 15.29 -26.73
C ASP A 235 -11.90 14.33 -26.15
N LEU A 236 -11.48 13.35 -25.34
CA LEU A 236 -12.38 12.56 -24.50
C LEU A 236 -13.17 13.45 -23.53
N PHE A 237 -12.55 14.46 -22.92
CA PHE A 237 -13.20 15.44 -22.04
C PHE A 237 -14.15 16.43 -22.76
N LYS A 238 -14.13 16.51 -24.10
CA LYS A 238 -15.13 17.27 -24.88
C LYS A 238 -16.36 16.42 -25.22
N HIS A 239 -16.25 15.10 -25.15
CA HIS A 239 -17.31 14.20 -25.60
C HIS A 239 -18.47 14.15 -24.58
N PRO A 240 -19.75 14.24 -24.99
CA PRO A 240 -20.88 14.31 -24.05
C PRO A 240 -21.30 12.93 -23.50
N TRP A 241 -20.40 12.24 -22.79
CA TRP A 241 -20.57 10.84 -22.36
C TRP A 241 -21.93 10.48 -21.76
N PRO A 242 -22.54 11.23 -20.81
CA PRO A 242 -23.77 10.81 -20.15
C PRO A 242 -25.03 10.81 -21.05
N THR A 243 -24.96 11.39 -22.25
CA THR A 243 -26.04 11.33 -23.25
C THR A 243 -25.72 10.40 -24.42
N ARG A 244 -24.55 9.74 -24.38
CA ARG A 244 -24.01 8.93 -25.47
C ARG A 244 -23.74 7.49 -25.03
N ALA A 245 -23.17 7.27 -23.86
CA ALA A 245 -22.89 5.95 -23.29
C ALA A 245 -23.45 5.86 -21.85
N ASN A 246 -23.51 4.65 -21.28
CA ASN A 246 -24.24 4.38 -20.04
C ASN A 246 -23.47 4.76 -18.76
N PHE A 247 -23.02 6.01 -18.67
CA PHE A 247 -22.35 6.58 -17.49
C PHE A 247 -23.34 7.35 -16.62
N LEU A 248 -23.38 7.04 -15.32
CA LEU A 248 -24.23 7.74 -14.34
C LEU A 248 -23.84 9.22 -14.16
N HIS A 249 -22.54 9.53 -14.28
CA HIS A 249 -21.95 10.86 -14.18
C HIS A 249 -20.92 11.06 -15.29
N TYR A 250 -20.43 12.28 -15.49
CA TYR A 250 -19.33 12.51 -16.44
C TYR A 250 -18.07 11.74 -15.98
N PRO A 251 -17.47 10.86 -16.81
CA PRO A 251 -16.34 10.05 -16.40
C PRO A 251 -15.10 10.92 -16.14
N LYS A 252 -14.35 10.60 -15.08
CA LYS A 252 -13.06 11.22 -14.80
C LYS A 252 -12.04 10.62 -15.77
N ILE A 253 -11.50 11.46 -16.64
CA ILE A 253 -10.38 11.08 -17.52
C ILE A 253 -9.08 11.29 -16.73
N GLU A 254 -8.25 10.26 -16.62
CA GLU A 254 -6.96 10.29 -15.92
C GLU A 254 -5.87 9.79 -16.88
N ILE A 255 -4.69 10.40 -16.84
CA ILE A 255 -3.49 9.89 -17.51
C ILE A 255 -2.64 9.22 -16.42
N LEU A 256 -2.12 8.02 -16.67
CA LEU A 256 -1.32 7.27 -15.71
C LEU A 256 0.10 7.84 -15.60
N LEU A 257 0.22 8.97 -14.89
CA LEU A 257 1.48 9.70 -14.67
C LEU A 257 2.18 9.28 -13.36
N THR A 258 1.42 8.87 -12.33
CA THR A 258 1.96 8.50 -11.00
C THR A 258 2.62 7.12 -11.00
N LEU A 259 2.12 6.22 -11.86
CA LEU A 259 2.62 4.87 -12.06
C LEU A 259 3.06 4.70 -13.52
N THR A 260 4.32 5.03 -13.79
CA THR A 260 5.11 4.50 -14.92
C THR A 260 4.79 3.03 -15.17
N LEU A 261 4.53 2.63 -16.42
CA LEU A 261 4.17 1.27 -16.78
C LEU A 261 5.23 0.25 -16.35
N ALA A 262 6.53 0.57 -16.50
CA ALA A 262 7.60 -0.32 -16.06
C ALA A 262 7.60 -0.51 -14.54
N GLY A 263 7.14 0.48 -13.77
CA GLY A 263 6.95 0.37 -12.32
C GLY A 263 5.77 -0.52 -11.93
N ALA A 264 4.66 -0.46 -12.65
CA ALA A 264 3.53 -1.37 -12.44
C ALA A 264 3.92 -2.83 -12.77
N VAL A 265 4.64 -3.03 -13.87
CA VAL A 265 5.20 -4.34 -14.27
C VAL A 265 6.23 -4.85 -13.25
N SER A 266 7.06 -3.96 -12.68
CA SER A 266 8.00 -4.32 -11.60
C SER A 266 7.27 -4.86 -10.36
N LEU A 267 6.18 -4.20 -9.94
CA LEU A 267 5.40 -4.61 -8.77
C LEU A 267 4.69 -5.96 -9.00
N ALA A 268 4.10 -6.15 -10.19
CA ALA A 268 3.40 -7.39 -10.54
C ALA A 268 4.37 -8.57 -10.69
N GLY A 269 5.43 -8.43 -11.50
CA GLY A 269 6.43 -9.49 -11.70
C GLY A 269 7.13 -9.91 -10.40
N ALA A 270 7.39 -8.95 -9.51
CA ALA A 270 7.93 -9.23 -8.18
C ALA A 270 6.97 -10.00 -7.26
N SER A 271 5.65 -9.83 -7.41
CA SER A 271 4.65 -10.57 -6.63
C SER A 271 4.74 -12.07 -6.94
N GLU A 272 4.93 -12.42 -8.21
CA GLU A 272 4.97 -13.81 -8.67
C GLU A 272 6.36 -14.45 -8.47
N LEU A 273 7.47 -13.74 -8.71
CA LEU A 273 8.79 -14.27 -8.28
C LEU A 273 8.86 -14.46 -6.76
N GLY A 274 8.15 -13.60 -6.01
CA GLY A 274 8.06 -13.67 -4.55
C GLY A 274 7.28 -14.88 -4.03
N SER A 275 6.30 -15.41 -4.77
CA SER A 275 5.55 -16.61 -4.38
C SER A 275 6.34 -17.88 -4.67
N HIS A 276 6.92 -18.02 -5.87
CA HIS A 276 7.74 -19.19 -6.24
C HIS A 276 8.94 -19.39 -5.30
N MET A 277 9.62 -18.31 -4.90
CA MET A 277 10.72 -18.39 -3.92
C MET A 277 10.27 -18.83 -2.51
N MET A 278 8.98 -18.81 -2.17
CA MET A 278 8.48 -19.34 -0.88
C MET A 278 8.20 -20.85 -0.93
N ASP A 279 7.74 -21.39 -2.07
CA ASP A 279 7.44 -22.82 -2.22
C ASP A 279 8.69 -23.71 -2.35
N GLU A 280 9.75 -23.23 -3.01
CA GLU A 280 11.06 -23.92 -3.00
C GLU A 280 11.59 -24.10 -1.56
N ASN A 281 11.43 -23.06 -0.72
CA ASN A 281 11.88 -23.06 0.67
C ASN A 281 11.03 -23.97 1.57
N MET A 282 9.82 -24.39 1.18
CA MET A 282 9.09 -25.43 1.89
C MET A 282 9.65 -26.82 1.60
N HIS A 283 9.97 -27.11 0.33
CA HIS A 283 10.50 -28.42 -0.07
C HIS A 283 11.90 -28.70 0.51
N GLU A 284 12.81 -27.71 0.53
CA GLU A 284 14.15 -27.90 1.12
C GLU A 284 14.08 -28.13 2.65
N VAL A 285 13.05 -27.62 3.34
CA VAL A 285 12.83 -27.83 4.79
C VAL A 285 12.23 -29.21 5.11
N GLU A 286 11.36 -29.76 4.26
CA GLU A 286 10.83 -31.13 4.46
C GLU A 286 11.92 -32.19 4.25
N ASP A 287 12.75 -32.06 3.20
CA ASP A 287 13.80 -33.04 2.92
C ASP A 287 14.94 -32.95 3.98
N ALA A 288 15.24 -31.74 4.47
CA ALA A 288 16.18 -31.52 5.57
C ALA A 288 15.72 -32.12 6.92
N THR A 289 14.42 -32.31 7.14
CA THR A 289 13.88 -32.79 8.44
C THR A 289 13.74 -34.30 8.56
N GLN A 290 13.80 -35.07 7.47
CA GLN A 290 13.75 -36.54 7.55
C GLN A 290 15.09 -37.21 7.91
N SER A 291 16.23 -36.51 7.80
CA SER A 291 17.56 -37.11 7.91
C SER A 291 18.32 -36.78 9.22
N LYS A 292 17.78 -37.23 10.37
CA LYS A 292 18.52 -37.71 11.58
C LYS A 292 17.59 -38.00 12.78
N PHE A 293 17.18 -39.25 12.97
CA PHE A 293 16.99 -39.78 14.33
C PHE A 293 17.23 -41.29 14.40
N VAL A 294 18.18 -41.73 15.24
CA VAL A 294 18.45 -43.14 15.53
C VAL A 294 18.16 -43.39 17.02
N PRO A 295 16.98 -43.93 17.38
CA PRO A 295 16.63 -44.17 18.78
C PRO A 295 17.30 -45.45 19.31
N SER A 296 18.20 -45.30 20.28
CA SER A 296 18.74 -46.41 21.06
C SER A 296 17.71 -46.94 22.08
N LYS A 297 17.68 -48.27 22.29
CA LYS A 297 16.67 -48.95 23.12
C LYS A 297 16.90 -48.77 24.62
N GLN A 298 15.82 -48.48 25.35
CA GLN A 298 15.50 -49.18 26.61
C GLN A 298 13.97 -49.32 26.76
N ARG A 299 13.49 -50.08 27.77
CA ARG A 299 12.13 -50.62 27.87
C ARG A 299 11.50 -50.37 29.25
N GLN A 300 10.20 -50.73 29.35
CA GLN A 300 9.37 -51.02 30.52
C GLN A 300 8.49 -49.86 31.05
N ASP A 301 7.22 -50.05 31.46
CA ASP A 301 6.22 -51.12 31.21
C ASP A 301 4.78 -50.65 31.64
N VAL A 302 3.71 -51.26 31.07
CA VAL A 302 2.36 -51.64 31.66
C VAL A 302 1.68 -50.70 32.72
N HIS A 303 0.41 -50.24 32.69
CA HIS A 303 -0.88 -50.41 31.95
C HIS A 303 -1.57 -49.01 31.73
N GLN A 304 -2.65 -48.72 30.98
CA GLN A 304 -3.67 -49.47 30.19
C GLN A 304 -5.07 -49.77 30.83
N ASP A 305 -5.94 -48.76 31.06
CA ASP A 305 -7.44 -48.85 31.25
C ASP A 305 -8.06 -47.41 31.39
N ARG A 306 -9.36 -47.07 31.22
CA ARG A 306 -10.49 -47.62 30.41
C ARG A 306 -11.71 -46.65 30.43
N LYS A 307 -12.35 -46.39 29.26
CA LYS A 307 -13.72 -45.78 29.07
C LYS A 307 -13.99 -44.37 29.65
N LYS A 308 -15.18 -43.74 29.48
CA LYS A 308 -16.11 -43.48 28.33
C LYS A 308 -17.39 -42.79 28.87
N GLU A 309 -17.96 -41.83 28.13
CA GLU A 309 -19.29 -41.17 28.39
C GLU A 309 -19.37 -40.30 29.67
N SER A 310 -20.30 -39.34 29.82
CA SER A 310 -21.47 -38.93 29.00
C SER A 310 -21.66 -37.41 28.90
N ASP A 311 -22.55 -36.96 28.02
CA ASP A 311 -23.24 -35.65 28.13
C ASP A 311 -24.10 -35.55 29.40
N GLU A 312 -24.41 -34.32 29.83
CA GLU A 312 -25.80 -33.88 30.04
C GLU A 312 -25.90 -32.34 30.03
N SER A 313 -27.09 -31.79 29.71
CA SER A 313 -27.35 -30.34 29.62
C SER A 313 -28.55 -29.91 30.45
N ILE A 314 -28.46 -28.83 31.23
CA ILE A 314 -29.62 -28.21 31.91
C ILE A 314 -29.63 -26.69 31.70
N ARG A 315 -30.83 -26.13 31.52
CA ARG A 315 -31.10 -24.70 31.27
C ARG A 315 -31.26 -23.88 32.56
N SER A 316 -30.98 -22.58 32.42
CA SER A 316 -31.69 -21.42 33.01
C SER A 316 -31.93 -21.32 34.51
N LYS A 317 -31.58 -20.15 35.07
CA LYS A 317 -32.53 -19.33 35.85
C LYS A 317 -32.20 -17.84 35.73
N SER A 318 -33.22 -17.01 35.96
CA SER A 318 -33.19 -15.54 35.99
C SER A 318 -33.41 -15.04 37.43
N ASP A 319 -33.73 -13.74 37.56
CA ASP A 319 -34.25 -13.07 38.76
C ASP A 319 -33.15 -12.78 39.83
N GLU A 320 -33.13 -11.65 40.53
CA GLU A 320 -33.87 -10.38 40.43
C GLU A 320 -33.13 -9.31 41.28
N GLU A 321 -32.98 -8.05 40.83
CA GLU A 321 -32.89 -6.93 41.80
C GLU A 321 -33.25 -5.54 41.21
N ARG A 322 -33.89 -4.74 42.05
CA ARG A 322 -34.32 -3.33 41.93
C ARG A 322 -33.96 -2.67 43.27
N ALA A 323 -33.69 -1.38 43.43
CA ALA A 323 -33.59 -0.21 42.56
C ALA A 323 -32.85 0.90 43.37
N VAL A 324 -32.68 2.10 42.82
CA VAL A 324 -32.93 3.39 43.52
C VAL A 324 -33.05 4.49 42.45
N VAL A 325 -33.77 5.58 42.77
CA VAL A 325 -34.03 6.74 41.92
C VAL A 325 -33.52 7.99 42.64
N GLU A 326 -33.02 8.97 41.88
CA GLU A 326 -32.98 10.37 42.32
C GLU A 326 -33.26 11.28 41.11
N GLU A 327 -34.03 12.35 41.30
CA GLU A 327 -34.48 13.29 40.27
C GLU A 327 -34.01 14.73 40.58
N GLU A 328 -33.36 15.38 39.63
CA GLU A 328 -33.37 16.84 39.41
C GLU A 328 -33.30 17.07 37.88
N GLY A 329 -33.86 18.11 37.27
CA GLY A 329 -34.68 19.21 37.79
C GLY A 329 -34.53 20.46 36.90
N GLU A 330 -35.64 21.11 36.54
CA GLU A 330 -35.71 22.39 35.78
C GLU A 330 -35.18 22.40 34.32
N GLN A 331 -35.61 23.29 33.41
CA GLN A 331 -36.89 24.02 33.25
C GLN A 331 -37.15 24.31 31.76
N ILE A 332 -38.39 24.67 31.40
CA ILE A 332 -38.79 25.17 30.07
C ILE A 332 -38.88 26.70 30.12
N GLN A 333 -38.60 27.38 29.00
CA GLN A 333 -38.98 28.79 28.83
C GLN A 333 -39.55 29.05 27.41
N ASP A 334 -40.67 29.77 27.35
CA ASP A 334 -41.50 29.97 26.16
C ASP A 334 -40.99 31.03 25.17
N SER A 335 -41.44 30.93 23.91
CA SER A 335 -41.72 32.11 23.08
C SER A 335 -42.86 31.87 22.10
N GLN A 336 -43.82 32.81 22.04
CA GLN A 336 -45.00 32.84 21.16
C GLN A 336 -44.67 33.55 19.81
N GLY A 337 -45.42 33.47 18.71
CA GLY A 337 -46.69 32.80 18.37
C GLY A 337 -47.41 33.48 17.16
N LEU A 338 -48.72 33.20 16.97
CA LEU A 338 -49.73 33.95 16.17
C LEU A 338 -49.84 33.81 14.62
N GLY A 339 -51.10 33.84 14.12
CA GLY A 339 -51.52 33.92 12.69
C GLY A 339 -51.85 32.55 12.04
N ILE A 340 -53.06 32.14 11.63
CA ILE A 340 -54.31 32.80 11.17
C ILE A 340 -54.06 33.57 9.85
N THR A 341 -54.73 33.32 8.70
CA THR A 341 -56.18 33.04 8.44
C THR A 341 -56.43 32.18 7.16
N GLN A 342 -57.61 31.53 7.06
CA GLN A 342 -58.61 31.43 5.93
C GLN A 342 -58.19 31.48 4.42
N GLU A 343 -58.98 31.02 3.42
CA GLU A 343 -60.43 30.69 3.29
C GLU A 343 -60.77 29.83 2.04
N GLN A 344 -62.02 29.32 1.94
CA GLN A 344 -62.77 28.93 0.70
C GLN A 344 -62.20 27.74 -0.15
N ASN A 345 -62.96 26.94 -0.92
CA ASN A 345 -64.41 26.73 -1.19
C ASN A 345 -64.55 25.34 -1.92
N ASP A 346 -65.71 24.67 -2.15
CA ASP A 346 -67.11 24.73 -1.69
C ASP A 346 -67.82 23.41 -2.12
N GLN A 347 -68.94 23.02 -1.46
CA GLN A 347 -70.06 22.11 -1.91
C GLN A 347 -69.77 20.76 -2.65
N ASP A 348 -70.60 19.70 -2.65
CA ASP A 348 -71.97 19.37 -2.15
C ASP A 348 -71.92 17.92 -1.57
N ALA A 349 -72.65 17.50 -0.52
CA ALA A 349 -74.10 17.16 -0.45
C ALA A 349 -74.52 15.92 -1.30
N THR A 350 -75.30 14.92 -0.82
CA THR A 350 -75.95 14.65 0.49
C THR A 350 -76.33 13.15 0.61
N GLU A 351 -76.56 12.65 1.84
CA GLU A 351 -77.49 11.53 2.26
C GLU A 351 -77.45 10.13 1.57
N GLY A 352 -77.70 8.99 2.23
CA GLY A 352 -77.96 8.74 3.66
C GLY A 352 -78.28 7.24 3.99
N GLU A 353 -78.04 6.88 5.25
CA GLU A 353 -78.62 5.78 6.09
C GLU A 353 -78.91 4.31 5.63
N LEU A 354 -78.40 3.38 6.48
CA LEU A 354 -79.01 2.11 6.99
C LEU A 354 -78.88 0.76 6.21
N THR A 355 -79.16 -0.34 6.95
CA THR A 355 -78.74 -1.76 6.79
C THR A 355 -79.96 -2.74 6.88
N PRO A 356 -79.88 -4.11 7.01
CA PRO A 356 -78.82 -5.15 6.87
C PRO A 356 -79.25 -6.43 6.05
N ASP A 357 -78.52 -7.57 6.21
CA ASP A 357 -78.90 -9.00 5.99
C ASP A 357 -79.02 -9.56 4.53
N THR A 358 -78.85 -10.88 4.21
CA THR A 358 -78.62 -12.16 4.96
C THR A 358 -77.93 -13.28 4.13
N ASN A 359 -77.36 -14.33 4.81
CA ASN A 359 -77.18 -15.76 4.36
C ASN A 359 -76.20 -16.15 3.20
N ASN A 360 -75.60 -17.36 3.08
CA ASN A 360 -75.47 -18.55 3.98
C ASN A 360 -74.33 -19.54 3.57
N GLY A 361 -73.73 -20.26 4.55
CA GLY A 361 -73.03 -21.58 4.47
C GLY A 361 -71.69 -21.71 3.70
N GLU A 362 -70.90 -22.80 3.79
CA GLU A 362 -70.77 -23.93 4.77
C GLU A 362 -69.44 -24.73 4.50
N VAL A 363 -68.60 -25.00 5.53
CA VAL A 363 -67.70 -26.18 5.88
C VAL A 363 -67.04 -27.13 4.80
N PRO A 364 -66.07 -28.07 5.10
CA PRO A 364 -65.00 -28.19 6.15
C PRO A 364 -63.65 -28.97 5.78
N ILE A 365 -62.77 -29.15 6.81
CA ILE A 365 -61.72 -30.19 7.16
C ILE A 365 -60.39 -30.49 6.39
N GLU A 366 -59.34 -30.70 7.22
CA GLU A 366 -58.22 -31.72 7.25
C GLU A 366 -57.38 -32.05 6.00
N GLN A 367 -56.18 -32.66 6.08
CA GLN A 367 -55.02 -32.73 6.98
C GLN A 367 -54.01 -33.68 6.27
N GLU A 368 -52.72 -33.55 6.59
CA GLU A 368 -51.61 -34.43 6.21
C GLU A 368 -51.83 -35.94 6.43
N ILE A 369 -51.02 -36.76 5.73
CA ILE A 369 -50.03 -37.68 6.34
C ILE A 369 -49.00 -38.11 5.28
N ALA A 370 -47.79 -38.51 5.71
CA ALA A 370 -46.64 -38.79 4.84
C ALA A 370 -45.95 -40.15 5.13
N LEU A 371 -44.86 -40.42 4.39
CA LEU A 371 -43.84 -41.49 4.57
C LEU A 371 -44.27 -42.96 4.34
N HIS A 372 -43.55 -43.65 3.44
CA HIS A 372 -42.49 -44.60 3.85
C HIS A 372 -41.55 -45.05 2.71
N ASP A 373 -40.33 -45.48 3.08
CA ASP A 373 -39.26 -46.01 2.21
C ASP A 373 -39.50 -47.45 1.70
N VAL A 374 -38.71 -47.86 0.69
CA VAL A 374 -37.75 -49.01 0.79
C VAL A 374 -36.72 -48.96 -0.37
N LYS A 375 -35.51 -49.46 -0.14
CA LYS A 375 -34.31 -49.34 -1.02
C LYS A 375 -34.05 -50.53 -1.97
N ALA A 376 -33.50 -50.23 -3.15
CA ALA A 376 -32.36 -50.88 -3.87
C ALA A 376 -32.45 -50.48 -5.38
N GLY A 377 -31.48 -49.82 -6.04
CA GLY A 377 -30.07 -50.21 -6.27
C GLY A 377 -29.96 -50.89 -7.66
N ILE A 378 -28.95 -50.74 -8.53
CA ILE A 378 -27.63 -50.05 -8.62
C ILE A 378 -27.39 -49.84 -10.15
N PRO A 379 -26.65 -48.85 -10.71
CA PRO A 379 -25.75 -47.82 -10.14
C PRO A 379 -26.44 -46.42 -10.11
N ARG A 380 -25.86 -45.21 -10.10
CA ARG A 380 -24.50 -44.59 -10.25
C ARG A 380 -23.89 -44.34 -11.65
N GLU A 381 -23.85 -43.06 -12.04
CA GLU A 381 -22.89 -42.38 -12.93
C GLU A 381 -22.47 -41.11 -12.16
N GLU A 382 -21.27 -40.54 -12.38
CA GLU A 382 -20.66 -39.59 -11.42
C GLU A 382 -21.04 -38.12 -11.67
N THR A 383 -21.37 -37.39 -10.61
CA THR A 383 -21.73 -35.96 -10.64
C THR A 383 -20.51 -35.07 -10.46
N GLU A 384 -20.41 -34.00 -11.26
CA GLU A 384 -19.45 -32.91 -11.05
C GLU A 384 -19.58 -32.35 -9.62
N GLY A 385 -18.43 -32.17 -8.96
CA GLY A 385 -18.35 -31.63 -7.61
C GLY A 385 -17.36 -30.47 -7.56
N ASP A 386 -17.75 -29.46 -6.78
CA ASP A 386 -16.87 -28.50 -6.11
C ASP A 386 -15.82 -27.76 -6.96
N ARG A 387 -16.24 -26.68 -7.63
CA ARG A 387 -15.31 -25.61 -8.03
C ARG A 387 -15.10 -24.67 -6.84
N GLY A 388 -14.08 -24.96 -6.03
CA GLY A 388 -13.44 -23.96 -5.21
C GLY A 388 -12.94 -22.79 -6.07
N GLY A 389 -12.87 -21.59 -5.50
CA GLY A 389 -12.41 -20.41 -6.23
C GLY A 389 -10.97 -20.58 -6.72
N GLN A 390 -10.77 -20.43 -8.03
CA GLN A 390 -9.44 -20.20 -8.58
C GLN A 390 -8.97 -18.80 -8.17
N GLU A 391 -7.71 -18.69 -7.77
CA GLU A 391 -7.02 -17.39 -7.74
C GLU A 391 -6.52 -17.10 -9.16
N ASP A 392 -6.81 -15.91 -9.67
CA ASP A 392 -6.37 -15.48 -11.01
C ASP A 392 -4.84 -15.28 -11.02
N GLN A 393 -4.11 -16.26 -11.56
CA GLN A 393 -2.66 -16.19 -11.78
C GLN A 393 -2.37 -15.21 -12.93
N ASN A 394 -1.64 -14.13 -12.66
CA ASN A 394 -1.38 -13.04 -13.64
C ASN A 394 -0.09 -13.24 -14.46
N VAL A 395 0.57 -14.40 -14.30
CA VAL A 395 1.77 -14.79 -15.06
C VAL A 395 1.67 -16.27 -15.42
N VAL A 396 1.92 -16.58 -16.70
CA VAL A 396 2.03 -17.95 -17.19
C VAL A 396 3.49 -18.40 -17.06
N GLU A 397 3.76 -19.36 -16.17
CA GLU A 397 5.11 -19.94 -16.02
C GLU A 397 5.45 -20.83 -17.23
N VAL A 398 6.24 -20.29 -18.16
CA VAL A 398 6.85 -21.05 -19.26
C VAL A 398 8.18 -21.64 -18.83
N SER A 399 8.19 -22.93 -18.47
CA SER A 399 9.45 -23.63 -18.18
C SER A 399 10.39 -23.63 -19.40
N PRO A 400 11.72 -23.53 -19.24
CA PRO A 400 12.67 -23.49 -20.37
C PRO A 400 12.60 -24.70 -21.31
N GLU A 401 12.06 -25.82 -20.82
CA GLU A 401 11.83 -27.06 -21.55
C GLU A 401 10.86 -26.86 -22.72
N SER A 402 9.87 -25.96 -22.58
CA SER A 402 8.90 -25.61 -23.61
C SER A 402 9.52 -24.97 -24.86
N LEU A 403 10.74 -24.43 -24.75
CA LEU A 403 11.50 -23.79 -25.83
C LEU A 403 12.58 -24.71 -26.44
N GLY A 404 12.70 -25.96 -25.99
CA GLY A 404 13.43 -27.01 -26.71
C GLY A 404 14.96 -26.98 -26.61
N PHE A 405 15.52 -26.47 -25.51
CA PHE A 405 16.98 -26.48 -25.28
C PHE A 405 17.43 -27.72 -24.49
N ALA A 406 18.42 -28.45 -25.01
CA ALA A 406 18.99 -29.62 -24.37
C ALA A 406 20.18 -29.25 -23.46
N GLN A 407 20.21 -29.80 -22.25
CA GLN A 407 21.25 -29.52 -21.26
C GLN A 407 22.50 -30.40 -21.45
N ASN A 408 23.67 -29.89 -21.02
CA ASN A 408 25.01 -30.49 -21.02
C ASN A 408 25.82 -30.41 -22.33
N THR A 409 26.78 -29.48 -22.36
CA THR A 409 28.12 -29.69 -22.94
C THR A 409 29.12 -28.83 -22.16
N ASP A 410 30.09 -29.46 -21.49
CA ASP A 410 31.13 -28.84 -20.64
C ASP A 410 32.50 -28.90 -21.35
N ILE A 411 33.18 -27.75 -21.52
CA ILE A 411 34.51 -27.64 -22.15
C ILE A 411 35.38 -26.48 -21.54
N LEU A 412 36.24 -26.86 -20.58
CA LEU A 412 37.67 -26.48 -20.41
C LEU A 412 38.15 -25.06 -19.95
N GLU A 413 38.59 -25.01 -18.69
CA GLU A 413 39.98 -24.73 -18.21
C GLU A 413 40.94 -23.67 -18.86
N HIS A 414 41.24 -22.61 -18.08
CA HIS A 414 42.60 -22.17 -17.64
C HIS A 414 43.68 -21.66 -18.67
N PRO A 415 44.93 -21.27 -18.28
CA PRO A 415 45.23 -20.04 -17.50
C PRO A 415 46.47 -19.19 -17.94
N VAL A 416 46.47 -17.86 -17.72
CA VAL A 416 47.66 -16.95 -17.73
C VAL A 416 47.47 -15.81 -16.70
N VAL A 417 48.37 -15.32 -15.80
CA VAL A 417 49.76 -15.60 -15.34
C VAL A 417 50.85 -14.53 -15.64
N ARG A 418 51.01 -13.53 -14.73
CA ARG A 418 52.24 -12.74 -14.35
C ARG A 418 52.81 -11.70 -15.36
N HIS A 419 53.64 -10.70 -15.00
CA HIS A 419 53.90 -9.89 -13.77
C HIS A 419 54.51 -8.50 -14.22
N PRO A 420 55.54 -7.82 -13.61
CA PRO A 420 55.34 -6.44 -13.13
C PRO A 420 56.49 -5.45 -13.53
N GLY A 421 56.66 -4.36 -12.76
CA GLY A 421 57.90 -3.57 -12.68
C GLY A 421 57.82 -2.15 -13.26
N GLU A 422 58.64 -1.18 -12.83
CA GLU A 422 59.65 -1.18 -11.76
C GLU A 422 59.87 0.25 -11.22
N ASP A 423 59.94 0.37 -9.90
CA ASP A 423 60.84 1.18 -9.05
C ASP A 423 61.24 2.63 -9.40
N ARG A 424 61.24 3.46 -8.33
CA ARG A 424 62.49 4.08 -7.83
C ARG A 424 62.41 4.57 -6.38
N GLU A 425 63.23 3.98 -5.51
CA GLU A 425 63.56 4.49 -4.17
C GLU A 425 64.66 5.59 -4.22
N VAL A 426 65.31 5.83 -3.06
CA VAL A 426 66.59 6.53 -2.80
C VAL A 426 66.43 8.03 -2.49
N ARG A 427 66.75 8.54 -1.27
CA ARG A 427 67.43 7.91 -0.11
C ARG A 427 67.27 8.71 1.20
N GLU A 428 67.51 8.05 2.35
CA GLU A 428 68.25 8.48 3.57
C GLU A 428 68.10 9.93 4.15
N SER A 429 68.12 10.16 5.48
CA SER A 429 68.52 9.30 6.62
C SER A 429 68.03 9.83 7.98
N ALA A 430 67.88 8.91 8.94
CA ALA A 430 68.27 9.00 10.36
C ALA A 430 67.71 10.10 11.31
N GLN A 431 67.54 9.88 12.62
CA GLN A 431 67.42 8.66 13.45
C GLN A 431 67.09 9.07 14.90
N ASN A 432 66.13 8.40 15.57
CA ASN A 432 65.92 8.32 17.04
C ASN A 432 65.63 9.63 17.83
N ASP A 433 65.06 9.64 19.05
CA ASP A 433 64.53 8.57 19.93
C ASP A 433 63.25 9.02 20.68
N ASP A 434 62.49 8.01 21.12
CA ASP A 434 61.65 7.85 22.34
C ASP A 434 61.82 8.83 23.55
N ILE A 435 60.87 9.02 24.50
CA ILE A 435 59.45 8.62 24.67
C ILE A 435 58.74 9.52 25.74
N GLN A 436 57.41 9.64 25.64
CA GLN A 436 56.35 10.02 26.61
C GLN A 436 56.64 10.66 28.00
N GLY A 437 55.78 11.63 28.39
CA GLY A 437 55.34 11.88 29.78
C GLY A 437 56.06 13.00 30.56
N THR A 438 55.49 13.62 31.61
CA THR A 438 54.18 13.43 32.28
C THR A 438 53.66 14.76 32.91
N ARG A 439 52.38 14.76 33.30
CA ARG A 439 51.52 15.80 33.89
C ARG A 439 52.12 16.77 34.96
N ARG A 440 51.55 18.00 34.97
CA ARG A 440 51.23 18.88 36.13
C ARG A 440 52.35 19.16 37.16
N GLY A 441 52.92 20.36 37.08
CA GLY A 441 53.90 20.87 38.04
C GLY A 441 53.35 21.55 39.30
N GLU A 442 54.19 22.40 39.90
CA GLU A 442 53.79 23.37 40.92
C GLU A 442 54.74 24.58 41.01
N ALA A 443 54.31 25.60 41.76
CA ALA A 443 55.01 26.80 42.26
C ALA A 443 56.45 27.15 41.79
N ILE A 444 56.59 28.19 40.96
CA ILE A 444 57.79 29.06 40.96
C ILE A 444 57.53 30.24 41.91
N LYS A 445 58.22 30.25 43.06
CA LYS A 445 58.13 31.33 44.08
C LYS A 445 59.51 31.78 44.57
N ALA A 446 60.40 32.09 43.64
CA ALA A 446 61.74 32.61 43.88
C ALA A 446 62.16 33.60 42.77
N ILE A 447 63.33 34.24 42.93
CA ILE A 447 63.91 35.23 41.99
C ILE A 447 63.09 36.52 41.86
N LEU A 448 62.85 37.19 43.01
CA LEU A 448 62.48 38.62 43.04
C LEU A 448 63.65 39.45 43.59
N SER A 449 64.77 39.47 42.86
CA SER A 449 65.84 40.46 43.04
C SER A 449 66.68 40.62 41.77
N ARG A 450 67.29 41.81 41.59
CA ARG A 450 68.29 42.13 40.56
C ARG A 450 67.82 42.11 39.09
N PHE A 451 66.94 43.05 38.67
CA PHE A 451 67.05 43.65 37.32
C PHE A 451 66.36 45.02 37.13
N VAL A 452 66.66 46.01 37.99
CA VAL A 452 66.51 47.44 37.64
C VAL A 452 67.76 48.20 38.08
N SER A 453 68.68 48.43 37.14
CA SER A 453 69.89 49.23 37.38
C SER A 453 69.99 50.36 36.37
N ARG A 454 70.13 51.60 36.87
CA ARG A 454 70.37 52.84 36.10
C ARG A 454 69.20 53.31 35.21
N VAL A 455 68.16 53.85 35.85
CA VAL A 455 67.54 55.08 35.31
C VAL A 455 68.31 56.27 35.90
N ASN A 456 68.90 57.11 35.05
CA ASN A 456 69.77 58.19 35.47
C ASN A 456 68.96 59.48 35.70
N VAL A 457 68.49 59.70 36.94
CA VAL A 457 67.69 60.89 37.27
C VAL A 457 68.56 62.17 37.27
N PRO A 458 68.19 63.21 36.50
CA PRO A 458 68.94 64.46 36.49
C PRO A 458 68.78 65.21 37.82
N LYS A 459 69.89 65.71 38.36
CA LYS A 459 69.90 66.56 39.56
C LYS A 459 69.40 67.96 39.24
N PHE A 460 68.08 68.18 39.25
CA PHE A 460 67.52 69.52 39.16
C PHE A 460 67.97 70.37 40.37
N HIS A 461 68.68 71.45 40.08
CA HIS A 461 69.14 72.41 41.09
C HIS A 461 67.94 73.24 41.59
N SER A 462 67.82 73.41 42.90
CA SER A 462 66.61 73.96 43.53
C SER A 462 66.57 75.50 43.46
N SER A 463 65.84 76.03 42.48
CA SER A 463 65.65 77.48 42.30
C SER A 463 64.17 77.84 42.16
N VAL A 464 63.64 78.54 43.18
CA VAL A 464 62.43 79.38 43.12
C VAL A 464 61.12 78.74 42.63
N LEU A 465 60.71 77.61 43.21
CA LEU A 465 59.28 77.30 43.41
C LEU A 465 59.02 76.86 44.86
N PRO A 466 57.94 77.35 45.52
CA PRO A 466 57.62 76.97 46.88
C PRO A 466 57.17 75.51 46.96
N LYS A 467 57.62 74.80 48.01
CA LYS A 467 57.38 73.36 48.25
C LYS A 467 55.94 72.87 47.99
N PRO A 468 54.84 73.58 48.38
CA PRO A 468 53.49 73.14 48.04
C PRO A 468 53.22 73.03 46.52
N ILE A 469 53.80 73.89 45.67
CA ILE A 469 53.52 73.86 44.23
C ILE A 469 54.19 72.64 43.56
N LEU A 470 55.38 72.22 44.02
CA LEU A 470 55.99 70.97 43.56
C LEU A 470 55.12 69.76 43.92
N LEU A 471 54.57 69.76 45.14
CA LEU A 471 53.72 68.67 45.65
C LEU A 471 52.38 68.63 44.91
N VAL A 472 51.75 69.79 44.67
CA VAL A 472 50.56 69.92 43.79
C VAL A 472 50.87 69.47 42.37
N GLY A 473 52.04 69.81 41.80
CA GLY A 473 52.45 69.36 40.48
C GLY A 473 52.62 67.84 40.37
N ILE A 474 53.20 67.20 41.39
CA ILE A 474 53.33 65.74 41.46
C ILE A 474 51.96 65.07 41.65
N VAL A 475 51.09 65.61 42.53
CA VAL A 475 49.72 65.11 42.71
C VAL A 475 48.91 65.27 41.42
N LEU A 476 49.03 66.39 40.72
CA LEU A 476 48.40 66.62 39.42
C LEU A 476 48.93 65.64 38.36
N ALA A 477 50.24 65.38 38.32
CA ALA A 477 50.82 64.39 37.42
C ALA A 477 50.36 62.95 37.73
N ILE A 478 50.15 62.61 39.01
CA ILE A 478 49.58 61.32 39.43
C ILE A 478 48.08 61.24 39.11
N LEU A 479 47.32 62.33 39.25
CA LEU A 479 45.90 62.38 38.89
C LEU A 479 45.69 62.34 37.37
N VAL A 480 46.52 63.02 36.59
CA VAL A 480 46.48 63.00 35.11
C VAL A 480 47.04 61.69 34.56
N GLY A 481 48.14 61.17 35.12
CA GLY A 481 48.71 59.88 34.73
C GLY A 481 47.84 58.70 35.14
N GLY A 482 47.32 58.71 36.38
CA GLY A 482 46.39 57.70 36.89
C GLY A 482 44.99 57.79 36.25
N GLY A 483 44.49 59.01 36.01
CA GLY A 483 43.25 59.24 35.25
C GLY A 483 43.38 58.85 33.79
N GLY A 484 44.54 59.13 33.16
CA GLY A 484 44.88 58.64 31.83
C GLY A 484 44.96 57.12 31.78
N TRP A 485 45.62 56.49 32.75
CA TRP A 485 45.66 55.02 32.88
C TRP A 485 44.26 54.43 33.08
N PHE A 486 43.44 55.02 33.94
CA PHE A 486 42.07 54.58 34.20
C PHE A 486 41.16 54.71 32.96
N THR A 487 41.21 55.85 32.27
CA THR A 487 40.45 56.08 31.03
C THR A 487 40.95 55.23 29.87
N TYR A 488 42.21 54.82 29.85
CA TYR A 488 42.79 53.96 28.82
C TYR A 488 42.61 52.45 29.07
N TRP A 489 42.64 52.01 30.33
CA TRP A 489 42.74 50.59 30.70
C TRP A 489 41.50 50.02 31.39
N VAL A 490 40.73 50.86 32.10
CA VAL A 490 39.60 50.42 32.94
C VAL A 490 38.26 50.88 32.38
N LEU A 491 38.18 52.12 31.87
CA LEU A 491 36.96 52.71 31.31
C LEU A 491 36.46 52.06 30.01
N PRO A 492 37.32 51.67 29.03
CA PRO A 492 36.83 51.23 27.73
C PRO A 492 36.10 49.89 27.82
N LYS A 493 34.92 49.77 27.21
CA LYS A 493 34.10 48.54 27.18
C LYS A 493 33.58 48.25 25.77
N ALA A 494 33.48 46.98 25.42
CA ALA A 494 32.89 46.54 24.17
C ALA A 494 31.93 45.35 24.35
N THR A 495 30.89 45.27 23.52
CA THR A 495 29.94 44.16 23.46
C THR A 495 29.85 43.64 22.03
N VAL A 496 30.02 42.33 21.86
CA VAL A 496 29.87 41.62 20.59
C VAL A 496 28.80 40.56 20.73
N VAL A 497 27.85 40.51 19.79
CA VAL A 497 26.95 39.38 19.60
C VAL A 497 27.54 38.45 18.54
N VAL A 498 27.58 37.16 18.84
CA VAL A 498 27.91 36.07 17.93
C VAL A 498 26.60 35.36 17.58
N TYR A 499 26.25 35.33 16.30
CA TYR A 499 25.06 34.63 15.83
C TYR A 499 25.43 33.20 15.46
N GLN A 500 24.83 32.22 16.14
CA GLN A 500 25.00 30.80 15.86
C GLN A 500 24.01 30.32 14.79
N VAL A 501 24.51 29.50 13.86
CA VAL A 501 23.69 28.76 12.89
C VAL A 501 23.53 27.33 13.41
N PRO A 502 22.31 26.81 13.58
CA PRO A 502 22.10 25.41 13.92
C PRO A 502 22.53 24.51 12.75
N ALA A 503 23.26 23.44 13.06
CA ALA A 503 23.50 22.34 12.12
C ALA A 503 22.40 21.29 12.32
N VAL A 504 21.74 20.87 11.24
CA VAL A 504 20.83 19.72 11.28
C VAL A 504 21.66 18.44 11.25
N VAL A 505 21.33 17.51 12.16
CA VAL A 505 21.93 16.18 12.26
C VAL A 505 20.83 15.14 12.13
N SER A 506 20.64 14.64 10.91
CA SER A 506 19.62 13.63 10.59
C SER A 506 20.15 12.22 10.83
N ARG A 507 19.30 11.34 11.37
CA ARG A 507 19.51 9.89 11.38
C ARG A 507 18.25 9.19 10.89
N SER A 508 18.42 8.21 10.02
CA SER A 508 17.39 7.25 9.65
C SER A 508 17.67 5.89 10.29
N GLY A 509 16.62 5.17 10.65
CA GLY A 509 16.72 3.81 11.18
C GLY A 509 15.36 3.11 11.21
N THR A 510 15.38 1.78 11.08
CA THR A 510 14.18 0.96 11.22
C THR A 510 13.89 0.71 12.70
N VAL A 511 12.67 1.03 13.13
CA VAL A 511 12.18 0.89 14.51
C VAL A 511 11.03 -0.11 14.53
N THR A 512 11.02 -1.02 15.50
CA THR A 512 9.93 -1.97 15.69
C THR A 512 8.98 -1.46 16.77
N VAL A 513 7.81 -0.96 16.38
CA VAL A 513 6.72 -0.66 17.31
C VAL A 513 6.05 -1.98 17.70
N ASN A 514 6.15 -2.37 18.96
CA ASN A 514 5.60 -3.64 19.44
C ASN A 514 4.43 -3.41 20.43
N PRO A 515 3.18 -3.77 20.09
CA PRO A 515 2.01 -3.62 20.95
C PRO A 515 2.02 -4.41 22.28
N THR A 516 3.04 -5.24 22.52
CA THR A 516 3.26 -5.97 23.78
C THR A 516 4.44 -5.45 24.60
N ALA A 517 5.28 -4.57 24.03
CA ALA A 517 6.38 -3.94 24.75
C ALA A 517 5.89 -2.79 25.64
N THR A 518 6.40 -2.73 26.87
CA THR A 518 6.01 -1.70 27.87
C THR A 518 7.10 -0.65 28.12
N ILE A 519 8.29 -0.85 27.56
CA ILE A 519 9.46 0.04 27.64
C ILE A 519 10.19 0.05 26.29
N VAL A 520 11.02 1.09 26.06
CA VAL A 520 11.94 1.16 24.92
C VAL A 520 13.13 0.21 25.13
N ASP A 521 13.46 -0.58 24.12
CA ASP A 521 14.70 -1.37 24.03
C ASP A 521 15.60 -0.80 22.94
N ALA A 522 16.59 -0.02 23.37
CA ALA A 522 17.58 0.61 22.50
C ALA A 522 18.65 -0.36 21.96
N SER A 523 18.68 -1.62 22.39
CA SER A 523 19.59 -2.64 21.84
C SER A 523 18.99 -3.31 20.60
N ASN A 524 17.65 -3.47 20.58
CA ASN A 524 16.91 -4.14 19.52
C ASN A 524 16.07 -3.18 18.65
N ASN A 525 16.18 -1.87 18.86
CA ASN A 525 15.36 -0.82 18.23
C ASN A 525 13.84 -1.04 18.39
N ILE A 526 13.39 -1.49 19.57
CA ILE A 526 11.96 -1.76 19.86
C ILE A 526 11.39 -0.62 20.71
N VAL A 527 10.18 -0.16 20.39
CA VAL A 527 9.43 0.82 21.19
C VAL A 527 8.01 0.32 21.50
N PRO A 528 7.38 0.81 22.59
CA PRO A 528 6.00 0.48 22.94
C PRO A 528 5.00 0.88 21.85
N GLY A 529 4.18 -0.08 21.40
CA GLY A 529 2.96 0.18 20.65
C GLY A 529 1.75 0.24 21.57
N ARG A 530 0.79 1.12 21.29
CA ARG A 530 -0.44 1.28 22.07
C ARG A 530 -1.66 1.05 21.17
N LYS A 531 -2.57 0.16 21.59
CA LYS A 531 -3.84 -0.04 20.88
C LYS A 531 -4.77 1.13 21.14
N GLN A 532 -5.20 1.78 20.06
CA GLN A 532 -6.22 2.81 20.06
C GLN A 532 -7.45 2.24 19.35
N GLU A 533 -8.58 2.13 20.04
CA GLU A 533 -9.81 1.54 19.51
C GLU A 533 -11.01 2.47 19.75
N LYS A 534 -11.82 2.67 18.72
CA LYS A 534 -12.98 3.56 18.75
C LYS A 534 -14.14 2.95 17.97
N SER A 535 -15.32 2.87 18.61
CA SER A 535 -16.56 2.42 17.98
C SER A 535 -17.55 3.56 17.79
N VAL A 536 -18.10 3.70 16.59
CA VAL A 536 -19.23 4.58 16.30
C VAL A 536 -20.39 3.77 15.73
N THR A 537 -21.59 4.05 16.25
CA THR A 537 -22.85 3.51 15.73
C THR A 537 -23.58 4.62 14.99
N GLY A 538 -24.30 4.25 13.95
CA GLY A 538 -25.23 5.11 13.25
C GLY A 538 -26.21 4.30 12.43
N ASP A 539 -27.12 5.02 11.79
CA ASP A 539 -28.26 4.50 11.08
C ASP A 539 -28.45 5.23 9.74
N LYS A 540 -29.16 4.58 8.82
CA LYS A 540 -29.46 5.11 7.48
C LYS A 540 -30.75 4.50 6.96
N THR A 541 -31.57 5.29 6.32
CA THR A 541 -32.70 4.83 5.51
C THR A 541 -32.38 5.02 4.04
N ILE A 542 -32.71 4.04 3.19
CA ILE A 542 -32.66 4.16 1.73
C ILE A 542 -34.02 3.78 1.12
N ALA A 543 -34.31 4.31 -0.07
CA ALA A 543 -35.41 3.79 -0.88
C ALA A 543 -35.04 2.41 -1.44
N VAL A 544 -36.02 1.51 -1.49
CA VAL A 544 -35.84 0.12 -1.94
C VAL A 544 -36.11 0.02 -3.44
N THR A 545 -35.22 -0.68 -4.14
CA THR A 545 -35.22 -0.81 -5.61
C THR A 545 -35.66 -2.19 -6.11
N GLY A 546 -35.54 -3.23 -5.28
CA GLY A 546 -35.96 -4.59 -5.63
C GLY A 546 -37.43 -4.68 -6.04
N GLN A 547 -37.72 -5.49 -7.07
CA GLN A 547 -39.08 -5.75 -7.55
C GLN A 547 -39.35 -7.25 -7.59
N LYS A 548 -40.61 -7.64 -7.30
CA LYS A 548 -41.06 -9.02 -7.29
C LYS A 548 -42.48 -9.13 -7.83
N ASP A 549 -42.71 -10.09 -8.73
CA ASP A 549 -44.05 -10.49 -9.15
C ASP A 549 -44.71 -11.25 -7.98
N VAL A 550 -45.85 -10.76 -7.49
CA VAL A 550 -46.68 -11.47 -6.50
C VAL A 550 -48.11 -11.66 -7.03
N GLY A 551 -48.71 -12.79 -6.71
CA GLY A 551 -50.01 -13.20 -7.20
C GLY A 551 -50.13 -14.72 -7.29
N ASP A 552 -51.21 -15.16 -7.92
CA ASP A 552 -51.59 -16.57 -8.01
C ASP A 552 -51.16 -17.18 -9.35
N PRO A 553 -50.68 -18.43 -9.37
CA PRO A 553 -50.46 -19.15 -10.62
C PRO A 553 -51.80 -19.62 -11.18
N ALA A 554 -51.97 -19.52 -12.52
CA ALA A 554 -53.15 -20.10 -13.17
C ALA A 554 -53.19 -21.63 -12.97
N ARG A 555 -54.38 -22.16 -12.69
CA ARG A 555 -54.60 -23.60 -12.46
C ARG A 555 -55.73 -24.12 -13.32
N GLY A 556 -55.76 -25.45 -13.49
CA GLY A 556 -56.88 -26.16 -14.10
C GLY A 556 -56.51 -27.60 -14.38
N THR A 557 -57.25 -28.26 -15.27
CA THR A 557 -57.06 -29.67 -15.60
C THR A 557 -56.68 -29.86 -17.06
N VAL A 558 -55.66 -30.68 -17.31
CA VAL A 558 -55.24 -31.12 -18.64
C VAL A 558 -55.55 -32.60 -18.83
N THR A 559 -56.06 -32.98 -19.99
CA THR A 559 -56.20 -34.37 -20.41
C THR A 559 -55.01 -34.74 -21.29
N VAL A 560 -54.22 -35.71 -20.85
CA VAL A 560 -53.09 -36.28 -21.61
C VAL A 560 -53.58 -37.42 -22.48
N TYR A 561 -53.14 -37.42 -23.74
CA TYR A 561 -53.48 -38.38 -24.79
C TYR A 561 -52.23 -39.18 -25.17
N ASN A 562 -52.27 -40.50 -24.95
CA ASN A 562 -51.21 -41.43 -25.33
C ASN A 562 -51.55 -42.11 -26.66
N LYS A 563 -50.65 -41.92 -27.63
CA LYS A 563 -50.79 -42.43 -29.00
C LYS A 563 -50.10 -43.79 -29.19
N THR A 564 -49.41 -44.30 -28.17
CA THR A 564 -48.69 -45.58 -28.23
C THR A 564 -49.51 -46.75 -27.71
N LEU A 565 -49.25 -47.96 -28.23
CA LEU A 565 -49.85 -49.22 -27.77
C LEU A 565 -49.32 -49.70 -26.40
N SER A 566 -48.60 -48.85 -25.66
CA SER A 566 -48.05 -49.12 -24.33
C SER A 566 -48.56 -48.08 -23.33
N GLN A 567 -48.93 -48.48 -22.11
CA GLN A 567 -49.20 -47.52 -21.03
C GLN A 567 -47.96 -46.65 -20.78
N LYS A 568 -48.17 -45.37 -20.52
CA LYS A 568 -47.13 -44.41 -20.12
C LYS A 568 -47.41 -43.86 -18.73
N GLN A 569 -46.36 -43.48 -18.02
CA GLN A 569 -46.41 -42.84 -16.72
C GLN A 569 -45.80 -41.45 -16.85
N LEU A 570 -46.45 -40.43 -16.32
CA LEU A 570 -45.89 -39.09 -16.14
C LEU A 570 -45.86 -38.78 -14.63
N LYS A 571 -44.88 -38.00 -14.20
CA LYS A 571 -44.64 -37.73 -12.79
C LYS A 571 -45.13 -36.34 -12.39
N LYS A 572 -45.47 -36.16 -11.11
CA LYS A 572 -45.52 -34.83 -10.51
C LYS A 572 -44.22 -34.10 -10.82
N GLY A 573 -44.30 -32.85 -11.25
CA GLY A 573 -43.14 -32.08 -11.73
C GLY A 573 -42.85 -32.21 -13.22
N THR A 574 -43.51 -33.09 -13.98
CA THR A 574 -43.39 -33.10 -15.45
C THR A 574 -43.89 -31.76 -16.01
N VAL A 575 -43.06 -31.10 -16.82
CA VAL A 575 -43.36 -29.82 -17.45
C VAL A 575 -44.17 -30.01 -18.74
N LEU A 576 -45.19 -29.19 -18.92
CA LEU A 576 -45.97 -29.05 -20.15
C LEU A 576 -45.82 -27.62 -20.67
N SER A 577 -45.76 -27.45 -21.98
CA SER A 577 -45.54 -26.14 -22.60
C SER A 577 -46.61 -25.81 -23.65
N SER A 578 -47.11 -24.58 -23.61
CA SER A 578 -48.02 -24.01 -24.62
C SER A 578 -47.42 -22.71 -25.12
N GLY A 579 -46.79 -22.77 -26.30
CA GLY A 579 -45.95 -21.67 -26.80
C GLY A 579 -44.78 -21.40 -25.85
N ILE A 580 -44.71 -20.18 -25.33
CA ILE A 580 -43.70 -19.75 -24.34
C ILE A 580 -44.08 -20.05 -22.89
N LEU A 581 -45.32 -20.47 -22.62
CA LEU A 581 -45.84 -20.65 -21.26
C LEU A 581 -45.58 -22.07 -20.78
N SER A 582 -45.11 -22.21 -19.54
CA SER A 582 -44.82 -23.50 -18.90
C SER A 582 -45.73 -23.77 -17.71
N PHE A 583 -46.19 -25.02 -17.62
CA PHE A 583 -47.08 -25.54 -16.60
C PHE A 583 -46.49 -26.84 -16.04
N MET A 584 -46.88 -27.22 -14.83
CA MET A 584 -46.33 -28.36 -14.12
C MET A 584 -47.46 -29.31 -13.70
N LEU A 585 -47.24 -30.61 -13.87
CA LEU A 585 -48.13 -31.66 -13.36
C LEU A 585 -48.09 -31.69 -11.83
N ASP A 586 -49.25 -31.51 -11.20
CA ASP A 586 -49.37 -31.46 -9.72
C ASP A 586 -49.43 -32.86 -9.08
N THR A 587 -49.59 -33.91 -9.89
CA THR A 587 -49.76 -35.33 -9.49
C THR A 587 -49.08 -36.28 -10.49
N ASP A 588 -48.79 -37.51 -10.05
CA ASP A 588 -48.42 -38.62 -10.94
C ASP A 588 -49.66 -39.11 -11.72
N ILE A 589 -49.50 -39.44 -13.01
CA ILE A 589 -50.58 -40.04 -13.81
C ILE A 589 -50.13 -41.22 -14.69
N ALA A 590 -51.01 -42.23 -14.74
CA ALA A 590 -50.93 -43.37 -15.64
C ALA A 590 -51.83 -43.13 -16.87
N VAL A 591 -51.22 -42.90 -18.03
CA VAL A 591 -51.94 -42.74 -19.30
C VAL A 591 -52.00 -44.10 -19.99
N ALA A 592 -53.21 -44.66 -20.11
CA ALA A 592 -53.44 -45.97 -20.73
C ALA A 592 -52.88 -46.05 -22.17
N SER A 593 -52.67 -47.27 -22.68
CA SER A 593 -52.32 -47.50 -24.09
C SER A 593 -53.45 -47.07 -25.02
N ALA A 594 -53.10 -46.67 -26.25
CA ALA A 594 -54.06 -46.63 -27.35
C ALA A 594 -54.60 -48.03 -27.69
N SER A 595 -55.83 -48.10 -28.19
CA SER A 595 -56.50 -49.34 -28.59
C SER A 595 -57.06 -49.25 -30.00
N GLU A 596 -56.81 -50.26 -30.82
CA GLU A 596 -57.28 -50.34 -32.20
C GLU A 596 -58.58 -51.16 -32.31
N SER A 597 -59.60 -50.59 -32.94
CA SER A 597 -60.86 -51.29 -33.20
C SER A 597 -60.90 -51.81 -34.63
N LEU A 598 -60.64 -53.11 -34.80
CA LEU A 598 -60.75 -53.83 -36.09
C LEU A 598 -62.17 -53.77 -36.68
N ALA A 599 -63.20 -53.52 -35.86
CA ALA A 599 -64.60 -53.43 -36.29
C ALA A 599 -64.98 -52.05 -36.87
N SER A 600 -64.20 -51.00 -36.60
CA SER A 600 -64.50 -49.62 -37.03
C SER A 600 -63.32 -48.90 -37.70
N GLY A 601 -62.16 -49.55 -37.84
CA GLY A 601 -60.97 -48.96 -38.47
C GLY A 601 -60.36 -47.78 -37.69
N SER A 602 -60.73 -47.61 -36.41
CA SER A 602 -60.45 -46.41 -35.62
C SER A 602 -59.50 -46.70 -34.46
N VAL A 603 -58.41 -45.94 -34.37
CA VAL A 603 -57.52 -45.93 -33.20
C VAL A 603 -58.12 -45.00 -32.14
N THR A 604 -58.33 -45.53 -30.93
CA THR A 604 -58.72 -44.73 -29.78
C THR A 604 -57.49 -44.51 -28.90
N TYR A 605 -57.01 -43.26 -28.79
CA TYR A 605 -55.90 -42.93 -27.90
C TYR A 605 -56.28 -43.12 -26.43
N GLY A 606 -55.36 -43.68 -25.65
CA GLY A 606 -55.54 -43.78 -24.20
C GLY A 606 -55.49 -42.39 -23.57
N LYS A 607 -56.29 -42.16 -22.53
CA LYS A 607 -56.42 -40.84 -21.88
C LYS A 607 -56.28 -40.94 -20.37
N ALA A 608 -55.75 -39.88 -19.77
CA ALA A 608 -55.86 -39.60 -18.33
C ALA A 608 -55.88 -38.09 -18.11
N SER A 609 -56.63 -37.60 -17.13
CA SER A 609 -56.72 -36.17 -16.81
C SER A 609 -56.05 -35.86 -15.48
N ALA A 610 -55.40 -34.69 -15.38
CA ALA A 610 -54.63 -34.28 -14.22
C ALA A 610 -54.75 -32.78 -13.92
N PRO A 611 -54.63 -32.37 -12.65
CA PRO A 611 -54.37 -30.98 -12.30
C PRO A 611 -52.99 -30.51 -12.79
N ILE A 612 -52.96 -29.28 -13.30
CA ILE A 612 -51.73 -28.56 -13.65
C ILE A 612 -51.75 -27.14 -13.06
N THR A 613 -50.58 -26.67 -12.66
CA THR A 613 -50.34 -25.31 -12.14
C THR A 613 -49.30 -24.60 -13.01
N ALA A 614 -49.53 -23.32 -13.32
CA ALA A 614 -48.62 -22.50 -14.11
C ALA A 614 -47.31 -22.22 -13.37
N VAL A 615 -46.17 -22.27 -14.08
CA VAL A 615 -44.85 -21.94 -13.53
C VAL A 615 -44.65 -20.43 -13.41
N LYS A 616 -45.26 -19.63 -14.31
CA LYS A 616 -45.25 -18.17 -14.23
C LYS A 616 -46.61 -17.62 -13.76
N LEU A 617 -46.56 -16.74 -12.76
CA LEU A 617 -47.69 -15.97 -12.25
C LEU A 617 -48.26 -15.03 -13.33
N GLY A 618 -49.50 -14.59 -13.15
CA GLY A 618 -50.13 -13.59 -14.02
C GLY A 618 -51.18 -14.13 -14.98
N THR A 619 -51.95 -13.18 -15.52
CA THR A 619 -53.11 -13.45 -16.39
C THR A 619 -52.74 -14.08 -17.73
N ALA A 620 -51.50 -13.94 -18.19
CA ALA A 620 -50.99 -14.58 -19.40
C ALA A 620 -51.07 -16.12 -19.34
N SER A 621 -51.04 -16.71 -18.13
CA SER A 621 -51.16 -18.15 -17.92
C SER A 621 -52.62 -18.66 -17.93
N ASN A 622 -53.63 -17.78 -18.00
CA ASN A 622 -55.04 -18.14 -18.09
C ASN A 622 -55.43 -18.54 -19.53
N LEU A 623 -55.19 -19.80 -19.88
CA LEU A 623 -55.41 -20.32 -21.23
C LEU A 623 -56.87 -20.74 -21.49
N PRO A 624 -57.44 -20.47 -22.67
CA PRO A 624 -58.79 -20.89 -23.02
C PRO A 624 -58.93 -22.41 -23.09
N ALA A 625 -60.17 -22.91 -23.04
CA ALA A 625 -60.45 -24.33 -23.22
C ALA A 625 -60.05 -24.81 -24.63
N ASN A 626 -59.63 -26.07 -24.74
CA ASN A 626 -59.11 -26.73 -25.94
C ASN A 626 -57.71 -26.27 -26.39
N THR A 627 -56.93 -25.62 -25.53
CA THR A 627 -55.51 -25.33 -25.80
C THR A 627 -54.68 -26.61 -25.70
N GLU A 628 -53.80 -26.84 -26.68
CA GLU A 628 -52.87 -27.98 -26.69
C GLU A 628 -51.52 -27.63 -26.05
N PHE A 629 -50.91 -28.63 -25.43
CA PHE A 629 -49.62 -28.54 -24.75
C PHE A 629 -48.69 -29.66 -25.25
N SER A 630 -47.44 -29.31 -25.54
CA SER A 630 -46.36 -30.30 -25.63
C SER A 630 -45.97 -30.74 -24.22
N ILE A 631 -45.44 -31.95 -24.10
CA ILE A 631 -44.91 -32.50 -22.84
C ILE A 631 -43.39 -32.53 -22.97
N LYS A 632 -42.68 -32.03 -21.96
CA LYS A 632 -41.21 -31.96 -21.99
C LYS A 632 -40.62 -33.35 -22.26
N ASP A 633 -39.57 -33.38 -23.08
CA ASP A 633 -38.83 -34.59 -23.46
C ASP A 633 -39.68 -35.69 -24.14
N THR A 634 -40.91 -35.37 -24.58
CA THR A 634 -41.84 -36.30 -25.25
C THR A 634 -42.34 -35.74 -26.60
N PRO A 635 -42.07 -36.40 -27.74
CA PRO A 635 -42.58 -35.94 -29.04
C PRO A 635 -44.11 -35.95 -29.14
N ALA A 636 -44.68 -34.98 -29.87
CA ALA A 636 -46.13 -34.87 -30.09
C ALA A 636 -46.75 -36.06 -30.85
N SER A 637 -45.93 -36.91 -31.48
CA SER A 637 -46.32 -38.20 -32.07
C SER A 637 -46.54 -39.31 -31.03
N VAL A 638 -45.98 -39.16 -29.82
CA VAL A 638 -46.01 -40.14 -28.72
C VAL A 638 -47.11 -39.77 -27.71
N MET A 639 -47.07 -38.54 -27.19
CA MET A 639 -48.13 -37.99 -26.33
C MET A 639 -48.38 -36.51 -26.66
N VAL A 640 -49.59 -36.05 -26.38
CA VAL A 640 -49.98 -34.62 -26.39
C VAL A 640 -50.95 -34.40 -25.24
N ALA A 641 -51.00 -33.19 -24.66
CA ALA A 641 -51.99 -32.85 -23.65
C ALA A 641 -52.88 -31.71 -24.12
N ARG A 642 -54.12 -31.65 -23.63
CA ARG A 642 -55.08 -30.59 -23.95
C ARG A 642 -55.97 -30.28 -22.76
N ASN A 643 -56.21 -29.01 -22.44
CA ASN A 643 -57.18 -28.66 -21.40
C ASN A 643 -58.61 -28.69 -21.98
N ASP A 644 -59.54 -29.37 -21.32
CA ASP A 644 -60.93 -29.45 -21.79
C ASP A 644 -61.82 -28.32 -21.20
N ALA A 645 -61.34 -27.66 -20.14
CA ALA A 645 -61.87 -26.42 -19.58
C ALA A 645 -60.74 -25.36 -19.49
N ALA A 646 -61.07 -24.07 -19.45
CA ALA A 646 -60.09 -23.00 -19.38
C ALA A 646 -59.25 -23.07 -18.08
N LEU A 647 -57.96 -22.71 -18.17
CA LEU A 647 -57.12 -22.47 -17.01
C LEU A 647 -57.40 -21.06 -16.49
N THR A 648 -57.58 -20.90 -15.18
CA THR A 648 -58.01 -19.64 -14.56
C THR A 648 -57.31 -19.41 -13.22
N GLY A 649 -57.58 -18.27 -12.58
CA GLY A 649 -56.99 -17.90 -11.29
C GLY A 649 -55.62 -17.24 -11.37
N GLY A 650 -54.98 -17.16 -12.55
CA GLY A 650 -53.69 -16.50 -12.71
C GLY A 650 -53.78 -14.99 -12.51
N THR A 651 -53.08 -14.47 -11.50
CA THR A 651 -52.99 -13.04 -11.14
C THR A 651 -51.52 -12.62 -10.99
N SER A 652 -51.21 -11.33 -11.22
CA SER A 652 -49.88 -10.78 -10.91
C SER A 652 -49.98 -9.27 -10.62
N LYS A 653 -49.24 -8.83 -9.62
CA LYS A 653 -48.96 -7.45 -9.21
C LYS A 653 -47.45 -7.36 -9.01
N VAL A 654 -46.80 -6.36 -9.62
CA VAL A 654 -45.40 -6.04 -9.28
C VAL A 654 -45.39 -5.29 -7.95
N VAL A 655 -44.54 -5.72 -7.01
CA VAL A 655 -44.33 -5.06 -5.72
C VAL A 655 -42.87 -4.74 -5.48
N THR A 656 -42.61 -3.63 -4.79
CA THR A 656 -41.27 -3.26 -4.31
C THR A 656 -40.93 -4.09 -3.08
N VAL A 657 -39.78 -4.77 -3.09
CA VAL A 657 -39.35 -5.65 -1.98
C VAL A 657 -37.87 -5.46 -1.68
N VAL A 658 -37.47 -5.67 -0.42
CA VAL A 658 -36.07 -5.57 0.00
C VAL A 658 -35.20 -6.58 -0.74
N SER A 659 -34.34 -6.13 -1.64
CA SER A 659 -33.35 -6.99 -2.29
C SER A 659 -32.04 -7.07 -1.48
N ARG A 660 -31.22 -8.06 -1.83
CA ARG A 660 -29.84 -8.17 -1.32
C ARG A 660 -28.96 -6.99 -1.77
N ALA A 661 -29.27 -6.37 -2.92
CA ALA A 661 -28.56 -5.19 -3.41
C ALA A 661 -28.88 -3.96 -2.53
N ASP A 662 -30.14 -3.78 -2.13
CA ASP A 662 -30.56 -2.70 -1.23
C ASP A 662 -29.86 -2.83 0.14
N GLN A 663 -29.86 -4.03 0.74
CA GLN A 663 -29.15 -4.27 2.01
C GLN A 663 -27.64 -4.05 1.90
N ALA A 664 -27.02 -4.44 0.79
CA ALA A 664 -25.60 -4.20 0.55
C ALA A 664 -25.28 -2.71 0.40
N ALA A 665 -26.07 -1.97 -0.39
CA ALA A 665 -25.92 -0.54 -0.60
C ALA A 665 -26.13 0.27 0.69
N LEU A 666 -27.06 -0.14 1.56
CA LEU A 666 -27.23 0.46 2.89
C LEU A 666 -25.98 0.24 3.75
N ILE A 667 -25.49 -1.00 3.85
CA ILE A 667 -24.27 -1.32 4.63
C ILE A 667 -23.08 -0.53 4.10
N GLU A 668 -22.82 -0.53 2.79
CA GLU A 668 -21.69 0.18 2.18
C GLU A 668 -21.79 1.68 2.42
N GLY A 669 -22.94 2.27 2.07
CA GLY A 669 -23.18 3.70 2.19
C GLY A 669 -23.12 4.22 3.63
N LEU A 670 -23.58 3.44 4.62
CA LEU A 670 -23.47 3.80 6.03
C LEU A 670 -22.09 3.49 6.62
N THR A 671 -21.41 2.43 6.15
CA THR A 671 -20.02 2.15 6.54
C THR A 671 -19.10 3.28 6.10
N LYS A 672 -19.26 3.79 4.88
CA LYS A 672 -18.49 4.92 4.33
C LYS A 672 -18.61 6.18 5.20
N ASP A 673 -19.84 6.53 5.59
CA ASP A 673 -20.11 7.68 6.46
C ASP A 673 -19.51 7.50 7.87
N LEU A 674 -19.73 6.32 8.47
CA LEU A 674 -19.23 6.01 9.80
C LEU A 674 -17.70 5.86 9.85
N VAL A 675 -17.04 5.43 8.78
CA VAL A 675 -15.57 5.39 8.68
C VAL A 675 -14.97 6.80 8.72
N GLN A 676 -15.57 7.80 8.06
CA GLN A 676 -15.08 9.18 8.13
C GLN A 676 -15.25 9.78 9.54
N LYS A 677 -16.39 9.49 10.19
CA LYS A 677 -16.62 9.86 11.59
C LYS A 677 -15.62 9.16 12.53
N ALA A 678 -15.39 7.86 12.34
CA ALA A 678 -14.45 7.06 13.12
C ALA A 678 -13.02 7.57 12.98
N LYS A 679 -12.54 7.89 11.77
CA LYS A 679 -11.21 8.49 11.56
C LYS A 679 -11.06 9.81 12.33
N THR A 680 -12.09 10.66 12.27
CA THR A 680 -12.09 11.97 12.95
C THR A 680 -12.04 11.81 14.48
N GLU A 681 -12.85 10.90 15.05
CA GLU A 681 -12.86 10.62 16.49
C GLU A 681 -11.60 9.87 16.97
N LEU A 682 -11.01 9.01 16.14
CA LEU A 682 -9.77 8.29 16.46
C LEU A 682 -8.57 9.25 16.44
N ALA A 683 -8.43 10.08 15.40
CA ALA A 683 -7.40 11.12 15.33
C ALA A 683 -7.51 12.11 16.51
N GLY A 684 -8.74 12.49 16.90
CA GLY A 684 -8.98 13.33 18.08
C GLY A 684 -8.70 12.66 19.43
N SER A 685 -8.57 11.33 19.49
CA SER A 685 -8.22 10.58 20.71
C SER A 685 -6.71 10.48 20.94
N VAL A 686 -5.93 10.48 19.86
CA VAL A 686 -4.46 10.43 19.90
C VAL A 686 -3.92 11.78 20.39
N SER A 687 -3.41 11.81 21.61
CA SER A 687 -3.05 13.05 22.31
C SER A 687 -1.84 12.87 23.23
N GLY A 688 -1.11 13.97 23.47
CA GLY A 688 0.05 13.97 24.37
C GLY A 688 1.35 13.39 23.76
N GLY A 689 1.66 13.73 22.50
CA GLY A 689 2.88 13.27 21.82
C GLY A 689 2.84 11.81 21.37
N GLU A 690 1.64 11.31 21.07
CA GLU A 690 1.43 10.05 20.37
C GLU A 690 1.11 10.31 18.90
N GLN A 691 1.52 9.39 18.02
CA GLN A 691 1.22 9.37 16.59
C GLN A 691 0.56 8.04 16.23
N LEU A 692 -0.49 8.06 15.40
CA LEU A 692 -1.12 6.84 14.88
C LEU A 692 -0.33 6.30 13.69
N ILE A 693 -0.25 4.98 13.55
CA ILE A 693 0.24 4.32 12.35
C ILE A 693 -0.96 3.99 11.46
N ASP A 694 -1.23 4.81 10.45
CA ASP A 694 -2.45 4.72 9.63
C ASP A 694 -2.58 3.35 8.93
N GLU A 695 -1.47 2.73 8.52
CA GLU A 695 -1.43 1.41 7.90
C GLU A 695 -1.85 0.26 8.85
N THR A 696 -1.94 0.53 10.16
CA THR A 696 -2.45 -0.43 11.15
C THR A 696 -3.96 -0.32 11.39
N VAL A 697 -4.63 0.70 10.83
CA VAL A 697 -6.03 1.01 11.11
C VAL A 697 -6.96 0.00 10.43
N LYS A 698 -7.47 -0.94 11.22
CA LYS A 698 -8.44 -1.95 10.81
C LYS A 698 -9.86 -1.49 11.13
N THR A 699 -10.79 -1.75 10.21
CA THR A 699 -12.22 -1.49 10.38
C THR A 699 -12.99 -2.81 10.51
N ALA A 700 -13.99 -2.84 11.39
CA ALA A 700 -14.87 -3.98 11.60
C ALA A 700 -16.32 -3.52 11.68
N VAL A 701 -17.17 -4.02 10.77
CA VAL A 701 -18.60 -3.70 10.72
C VAL A 701 -19.40 -4.76 11.47
N SER A 702 -20.05 -4.35 12.56
CA SER A 702 -20.77 -5.20 13.51
C SER A 702 -22.20 -4.71 13.73
N ASN A 703 -23.00 -5.45 14.53
CA ASN A 703 -24.35 -5.05 14.95
C ASN A 703 -25.28 -4.65 13.77
N LYS A 704 -25.13 -5.30 12.61
CA LYS A 704 -25.94 -5.06 11.42
C LYS A 704 -27.40 -5.44 11.71
N LYS A 705 -28.28 -4.46 11.75
CA LYS A 705 -29.73 -4.62 11.96
C LYS A 705 -30.48 -3.89 10.86
N PHE A 706 -31.60 -4.46 10.45
CA PHE A 706 -32.54 -3.87 9.50
C PHE A 706 -33.94 -3.87 10.14
N ASP A 707 -34.78 -2.92 9.75
CA ASP A 707 -36.20 -2.92 10.12
C ASP A 707 -37.00 -3.98 9.35
N THR A 708 -36.58 -4.29 8.12
CA THR A 708 -37.29 -5.12 7.16
C THR A 708 -36.38 -6.25 6.65
N GLU A 709 -36.91 -7.46 6.61
CA GLU A 709 -36.21 -8.64 6.07
C GLU A 709 -36.16 -8.65 4.54
N LEU A 710 -35.29 -9.49 3.96
CA LEU A 710 -35.25 -9.74 2.53
C LEU A 710 -36.62 -10.22 2.01
N ASP A 711 -36.91 -9.88 0.75
CA ASP A 711 -38.11 -10.28 0.00
C ASP A 711 -39.48 -9.78 0.55
N GLN A 712 -39.52 -8.99 1.63
CA GLN A 712 -40.75 -8.37 2.15
C GLN A 712 -41.12 -7.05 1.44
N GLU A 713 -42.43 -6.75 1.30
CA GLU A 713 -42.96 -5.56 0.61
C GLU A 713 -42.78 -4.27 1.45
N THR A 714 -41.89 -3.38 1.02
CA THR A 714 -41.67 -2.04 1.58
C THR A 714 -41.21 -1.07 0.49
N ARG A 715 -41.23 0.24 0.77
CA ARG A 715 -40.63 1.28 -0.09
C ARG A 715 -39.29 1.79 0.43
N GLU A 716 -39.03 1.61 1.72
CA GLU A 716 -37.85 2.10 2.42
C GLU A 716 -37.29 0.99 3.30
N LEU A 717 -35.96 0.97 3.43
CA LEU A 717 -35.21 0.07 4.28
C LEU A 717 -34.41 0.92 5.26
N HIS A 718 -34.71 0.80 6.55
CA HIS A 718 -33.89 1.38 7.62
C HIS A 718 -32.89 0.35 8.14
N GLY A 719 -31.66 0.78 8.38
CA GLY A 719 -30.62 -0.10 8.92
C GLY A 719 -29.67 0.63 9.87
N THR A 720 -29.30 -0.06 10.94
CA THR A 720 -28.30 0.38 11.93
C THR A 720 -27.07 -0.51 11.83
N ILE A 721 -25.87 0.08 11.88
CA ILE A 721 -24.61 -0.67 12.00
C ILE A 721 -23.68 -0.01 13.02
N THR A 722 -22.78 -0.79 13.59
CA THR A 722 -21.70 -0.29 14.46
C THR A 722 -20.35 -0.55 13.78
N VAL A 723 -19.64 0.51 13.42
CA VAL A 723 -18.27 0.44 12.90
C VAL A 723 -17.30 0.61 14.06
N ALA A 724 -16.51 -0.43 14.32
CA ALA A 724 -15.32 -0.34 15.15
C ALA A 724 -14.09 -0.05 14.26
N MET A 725 -13.20 0.81 14.74
CA MET A 725 -11.94 1.15 14.11
C MET A 725 -10.83 1.05 15.14
N GLY A 726 -9.77 0.31 14.83
CA GLY A 726 -8.66 0.07 15.75
C GLY A 726 -7.31 0.13 15.05
N GLY A 727 -6.34 0.82 15.67
CA GLY A 727 -4.97 0.96 15.17
C GLY A 727 -3.95 0.99 16.30
N ILE A 728 -2.67 1.14 15.95
CA ILE A 728 -1.54 1.23 16.88
C ILE A 728 -0.98 2.65 16.85
N SER A 729 -0.79 3.27 18.02
CA SER A 729 0.02 4.48 18.19
C SER A 729 1.40 4.17 18.79
N TYR A 730 2.37 5.07 18.54
CA TYR A 730 3.66 5.14 19.24
C TYR A 730 3.85 6.53 19.84
N ARG A 731 4.86 6.73 20.70
CA ARG A 731 5.19 8.02 21.32
C ARG A 731 6.41 8.67 20.70
N ASP A 732 6.32 9.97 20.41
CA ASP A 732 7.44 10.79 19.96
C ASP A 732 8.59 10.79 20.99
N GLU A 733 8.25 10.73 22.29
CA GLU A 733 9.23 10.60 23.39
C GLU A 733 9.99 9.26 23.38
N ASP A 734 9.33 8.16 23.04
CA ASP A 734 9.93 6.82 23.00
C ASP A 734 10.88 6.70 21.80
N ILE A 735 10.52 7.28 20.64
CA ILE A 735 11.41 7.44 19.48
C ILE A 735 12.61 8.33 19.83
N ALA A 736 12.39 9.46 20.52
CA ALA A 736 13.45 10.37 20.93
C ALA A 736 14.43 9.74 21.93
N ALA A 737 13.94 8.86 22.82
CA ALA A 737 14.79 8.08 23.71
C ALA A 737 15.68 7.08 22.95
N LEU A 738 15.12 6.41 21.93
CA LEU A 738 15.84 5.42 21.11
C LEU A 738 17.01 6.04 20.31
N PHE A 739 16.79 7.18 19.64
CA PHE A 739 17.80 7.77 18.76
C PHE A 739 18.81 8.70 19.46
N ALA A 740 18.60 9.09 20.72
CA ALA A 740 19.40 10.10 21.42
C ALA A 740 20.92 9.84 21.38
N ASP A 741 21.35 8.62 21.73
CA ASP A 741 22.78 8.26 21.80
C ASP A 741 23.39 8.09 20.39
N GLN A 742 22.60 7.63 19.41
CA GLN A 742 23.03 7.49 18.01
C GLN A 742 23.27 8.87 17.37
N LEU A 743 22.44 9.87 17.71
CA LEU A 743 22.61 11.26 17.30
C LEU A 743 23.80 11.93 17.99
N ALA A 744 24.04 11.64 19.27
CA ALA A 744 25.19 12.16 20.00
C ALA A 744 26.53 11.77 19.33
N GLY A 745 26.66 10.54 18.86
CA GLY A 745 27.81 10.08 18.05
C GLY A 745 27.90 10.66 16.62
N SER A 746 26.97 11.55 16.25
CA SER A 746 26.84 12.15 14.92
C SER A 746 27.01 13.67 14.90
N VAL A 747 27.23 14.29 16.07
CA VAL A 747 27.40 15.75 16.21
C VAL A 747 28.79 16.18 15.69
N PRO A 748 28.90 17.18 14.79
CA PRO A 748 30.19 17.66 14.30
C PRO A 748 31.08 18.27 15.39
N ASP A 749 32.40 18.13 15.26
CA ASP A 749 33.38 18.71 16.20
C ASP A 749 33.13 20.21 16.46
N GLY A 750 32.95 20.56 17.73
CA GLY A 750 32.65 21.93 18.15
C GLY A 750 31.17 22.28 18.15
N TYR A 751 30.26 21.30 18.05
CA TYR A 751 28.82 21.47 18.24
C TYR A 751 28.32 20.61 19.43
N ALA A 752 27.11 20.90 19.93
CA ALA A 752 26.41 20.11 20.94
C ALA A 752 24.93 19.95 20.53
N LEU A 753 24.36 18.75 20.73
CA LEU A 753 22.96 18.46 20.43
C LEU A 753 22.03 19.22 21.38
N THR A 754 21.02 19.90 20.82
CA THR A 754 19.97 20.58 21.57
C THR A 754 18.74 19.67 21.64
N LYS A 755 18.20 19.44 22.84
CA LYS A 755 16.88 18.79 22.98
C LYS A 755 15.77 19.70 22.45
N THR A 756 14.65 19.09 22.05
CA THR A 756 13.42 19.80 21.61
C THR A 756 13.48 20.42 20.21
N GLY A 757 14.04 19.69 19.23
CA GLY A 757 13.99 20.05 17.81
C GLY A 757 13.69 18.87 16.86
N ALA A 758 13.21 17.75 17.41
CA ALA A 758 13.05 16.49 16.70
C ALA A 758 11.91 16.53 15.68
N ARG A 759 12.23 16.51 14.38
CA ARG A 759 11.25 16.13 13.35
C ARG A 759 11.31 14.62 13.17
N ILE A 760 10.25 13.93 13.59
CA ILE A 760 10.03 12.52 13.32
C ILE A 760 9.26 12.41 12.00
N GLN A 761 9.77 11.63 11.06
CA GLN A 761 9.12 11.31 9.80
C GLN A 761 9.11 9.79 9.68
N ALA A 762 7.96 9.19 10.00
CA ALA A 762 7.72 7.76 9.85
C ALA A 762 7.23 7.45 8.43
N SER A 763 7.68 6.33 7.87
CA SER A 763 7.25 5.81 6.57
C SER A 763 7.41 4.29 6.51
N GLN A 764 6.85 3.67 5.45
CA GLN A 764 7.01 2.25 5.14
C GLN A 764 6.57 1.31 6.27
N ALA A 765 5.39 1.52 6.86
CA ALA A 765 4.92 0.67 7.95
C ALA A 765 4.64 -0.76 7.48
N LYS A 766 5.42 -1.73 7.96
CA LYS A 766 5.24 -3.17 7.66
C LYS A 766 4.84 -3.92 8.93
N VAL A 767 3.59 -4.37 8.97
CA VAL A 767 3.09 -5.27 10.02
C VAL A 767 3.72 -6.66 9.85
N GLN A 768 4.28 -7.19 10.93
CA GLN A 768 4.97 -8.48 10.98
C GLN A 768 4.02 -9.60 11.43
N LYS A 769 4.40 -10.87 11.20
CA LYS A 769 3.57 -12.04 11.55
C LYS A 769 3.32 -12.20 13.07
N ASP A 770 4.12 -11.55 13.91
CA ASP A 770 3.94 -11.52 15.38
C ASP A 770 3.05 -10.37 15.88
N GLY A 771 2.59 -9.48 14.99
CA GLY A 771 1.79 -8.29 15.33
C GLY A 771 2.61 -7.06 15.72
N SER A 772 3.94 -7.10 15.66
CA SER A 772 4.79 -5.91 15.70
C SER A 772 4.79 -5.18 14.34
N ILE A 773 5.22 -3.92 14.32
CA ILE A 773 5.25 -3.08 13.12
C ILE A 773 6.64 -2.50 12.94
N GLY A 774 7.30 -2.82 11.83
CA GLY A 774 8.51 -2.12 11.40
C GLY A 774 8.12 -0.77 10.79
N LEU A 775 8.69 0.32 11.30
CA LEU A 775 8.63 1.66 10.72
C LEU A 775 10.03 2.08 10.27
N THR A 776 10.16 2.65 9.07
CA THR A 776 11.33 3.46 8.75
C THR A 776 11.12 4.85 9.36
N ILE A 777 12.02 5.27 10.26
CA ILE A 777 11.95 6.59 10.88
C ILE A 777 13.17 7.40 10.48
N GLN A 778 12.95 8.57 9.90
CA GLN A 778 13.92 9.66 9.90
C GLN A 778 13.67 10.55 11.12
N TYR A 779 14.75 10.84 11.85
CA TYR A 779 14.78 11.71 13.02
C TYR A 779 15.80 12.83 12.78
N ASP A 780 15.32 14.06 12.67
CA ASP A 780 16.15 15.24 12.46
C ASP A 780 16.45 15.94 13.80
N GLY A 781 17.70 15.91 14.26
CA GLY A 781 18.17 16.65 15.43
C GLY A 781 18.76 18.02 15.07
N GLN A 782 18.79 18.96 16.02
CA GLN A 782 19.50 20.24 15.86
C GLN A 782 20.71 20.30 16.79
N ALA A 783 21.87 20.66 16.25
CA ALA A 783 23.10 20.85 17.01
C ALA A 783 23.55 22.32 16.92
N LEU A 784 23.90 22.92 18.07
CA LEU A 784 24.37 24.31 18.16
C LEU A 784 25.90 24.36 18.37
N PRO A 785 26.62 25.32 17.78
CA PRO A 785 28.06 25.45 17.92
C PRO A 785 28.45 25.88 19.34
N VAL A 786 29.43 25.19 19.91
CA VAL A 786 29.99 25.47 21.23
C VAL A 786 31.16 26.44 21.08
N PHE A 787 30.88 27.73 21.20
CA PHE A 787 31.92 28.76 21.20
C PHE A 787 32.72 28.80 22.51
N ASP A 788 33.94 29.32 22.46
CA ASP A 788 34.71 29.76 23.64
C ASP A 788 34.71 31.31 23.75
N PRO A 789 33.84 31.90 24.59
CA PRO A 789 33.89 33.32 24.90
C PRO A 789 35.23 33.81 25.47
N ALA A 790 36.02 32.98 26.15
CA ALA A 790 37.31 33.40 26.71
C ALA A 790 38.36 33.63 25.61
N GLY A 791 38.59 32.65 24.74
CA GLY A 791 39.48 32.75 23.59
C GLY A 791 39.08 33.87 22.63
N ILE A 792 37.79 34.05 22.37
CA ILE A 792 37.28 35.16 21.53
C ILE A 792 37.62 36.52 22.17
N ARG A 793 37.36 36.72 23.47
CA ARG A 793 37.72 37.98 24.18
C ARG A 793 39.22 38.28 24.13
N ILE A 794 40.06 37.27 24.28
CA ILE A 794 41.53 37.42 24.22
C ILE A 794 41.97 37.80 22.80
N SER A 795 41.41 37.15 21.78
CA SER A 795 41.76 37.40 20.37
C SER A 795 41.33 38.79 19.88
N LEU A 796 40.23 39.33 20.42
CA LEU A 796 39.73 40.68 20.13
C LEU A 796 40.46 41.81 20.88
N ALA A 797 41.17 41.51 21.96
CA ALA A 797 41.74 42.54 22.83
C ALA A 797 42.72 43.48 22.09
N GLY A 798 42.45 44.79 22.13
CA GLY A 798 43.27 45.82 21.48
C GLY A 798 43.22 45.87 19.94
N LYS A 799 42.34 45.10 19.27
CA LYS A 799 42.17 45.10 17.81
C LYS A 799 41.35 46.30 17.30
N THR A 800 41.51 46.67 16.04
CA THR A 800 40.52 47.54 15.34
C THR A 800 39.26 46.75 14.99
N PRO A 801 38.10 47.41 14.74
CA PRO A 801 36.89 46.74 14.26
C PRO A 801 37.10 45.87 13.01
N SER A 802 37.88 46.33 12.02
CA SER A 802 38.18 45.54 10.81
C SER A 802 39.08 44.32 11.10
N GLN A 803 40.05 44.45 12.02
CA GLN A 803 40.85 43.29 12.46
C GLN A 803 40.01 42.30 13.27
N ALA A 804 39.11 42.80 14.12
CA ALA A 804 38.16 42.00 14.87
C ALA A 804 37.22 41.23 13.93
N GLU A 805 36.64 41.88 12.93
CA GLU A 805 35.79 41.25 11.92
C GLU A 805 36.54 40.12 11.17
N GLY A 806 37.79 40.35 10.77
CA GLY A 806 38.63 39.33 10.12
C GLY A 806 38.96 38.13 11.03
N ILE A 807 39.11 38.35 12.34
CA ILE A 807 39.30 37.28 13.34
C ILE A 807 38.00 36.51 13.57
N LEU A 808 36.88 37.22 13.72
CA LEU A 808 35.57 36.62 13.97
C LEU A 808 35.10 35.77 12.78
N LYS A 809 35.35 36.20 11.55
CA LYS A 809 35.09 35.41 10.31
C LYS A 809 35.84 34.08 10.22
N THR A 810 36.80 33.80 11.11
CA THR A 810 37.49 32.49 11.20
C THR A 810 36.98 31.59 12.33
N VAL A 811 36.00 32.04 13.12
CA VAL A 811 35.37 31.22 14.18
C VAL A 811 34.35 30.26 13.56
N LYS A 812 34.68 28.97 13.54
CA LYS A 812 33.82 27.88 13.05
C LYS A 812 32.43 27.93 13.73
N GLY A 813 31.37 27.86 12.93
CA GLY A 813 29.98 27.77 13.39
C GLY A 813 29.22 29.09 13.58
N ALA A 814 29.88 30.25 13.47
CA ALA A 814 29.20 31.53 13.51
C ALA A 814 28.66 31.94 12.13
N GLY A 815 27.37 32.29 12.04
CA GLY A 815 26.75 32.84 10.83
C GLY A 815 26.90 34.35 10.68
N GLY A 816 27.19 35.06 11.78
CA GLY A 816 27.31 36.51 11.77
C GLY A 816 27.81 37.08 13.09
N PHE A 817 28.20 38.35 13.06
CA PHE A 817 28.73 39.07 14.22
C PHE A 817 28.25 40.51 14.22
N GLU A 818 27.88 41.03 15.39
CA GLU A 818 27.43 42.41 15.55
C GLU A 818 28.12 43.06 16.75
N VAL A 819 28.83 44.16 16.50
CA VAL A 819 29.53 44.92 17.55
C VAL A 819 28.61 46.01 18.09
N LYS A 820 27.67 45.64 18.96
CA LYS A 820 26.60 46.52 19.47
C LYS A 820 27.11 47.78 20.18
N GLN A 821 28.29 47.73 20.80
CA GLN A 821 28.86 48.88 21.49
C GLN A 821 30.39 48.79 21.58
N ILE A 822 31.09 49.90 21.28
CA ILE A 822 32.45 50.19 21.76
C ILE A 822 32.38 51.57 22.41
N THR A 823 32.76 51.66 23.68
CA THR A 823 32.68 52.91 24.47
C THR A 823 33.95 53.17 25.25
N GLY A 824 34.23 54.44 25.54
CA GLY A 824 35.31 54.88 26.44
C GLY A 824 36.69 55.10 25.81
N SER A 825 36.89 54.82 24.51
CA SER A 825 38.16 55.14 23.85
C SER A 825 38.21 56.60 23.38
N LEU A 826 39.10 57.39 23.96
CA LEU A 826 39.37 58.77 23.55
C LEU A 826 40.21 58.85 22.26
N TRP A 827 40.98 57.81 21.93
CA TRP A 827 42.04 57.83 20.90
C TRP A 827 41.75 56.86 19.75
N GLY A 828 40.51 56.88 19.23
CA GLY A 828 40.07 56.08 18.06
C GLY A 828 39.33 54.79 18.42
N THR A 829 38.68 54.17 17.44
CA THR A 829 37.86 52.96 17.61
C THR A 829 38.72 51.70 17.68
N TYR A 830 38.94 51.21 18.90
CA TYR A 830 39.63 49.96 19.20
C TYR A 830 38.87 49.17 20.27
N PHE A 831 38.98 47.85 20.23
CA PHE A 831 38.54 46.99 21.33
C PHE A 831 39.40 47.22 22.58
N PRO A 832 38.83 47.14 23.80
CA PRO A 832 39.57 47.26 25.05
C PRO A 832 40.81 46.34 25.10
N LYS A 833 41.93 46.86 25.60
CA LYS A 833 43.14 46.04 25.81
C LYS A 833 43.01 45.05 26.96
N ASN A 834 42.13 45.32 27.92
CA ASN A 834 41.72 44.36 28.92
C ASN A 834 40.60 43.47 28.36
N ALA A 835 40.88 42.20 28.10
CA ALA A 835 39.91 41.23 27.60
C ALA A 835 38.67 41.06 28.51
N GLN A 836 38.79 41.35 29.82
CA GLN A 836 37.66 41.31 30.76
C GLN A 836 36.64 42.45 30.55
N ASN A 837 37.00 43.48 29.78
CA ASN A 837 36.10 44.58 29.41
C ASN A 837 35.36 44.31 28.09
N ILE A 838 35.53 43.13 27.50
CA ILE A 838 34.83 42.69 26.29
C ILE A 838 33.76 41.66 26.71
N THR A 839 32.50 41.94 26.41
CA THR A 839 31.39 40.99 26.61
C THR A 839 31.07 40.30 25.29
N ILE A 840 31.00 38.97 25.32
CA ILE A 840 30.52 38.14 24.20
C ILE A 840 29.14 37.61 24.59
N ILE A 841 28.16 37.86 23.73
CA ILE A 841 26.81 37.30 23.82
C ILE A 841 26.66 36.31 22.67
N VAL A 842 26.14 35.13 22.93
CA VAL A 842 25.77 34.17 21.89
C VAL A 842 24.25 34.22 21.72
N ALA A 843 23.78 34.34 20.48
CA ALA A 843 22.36 34.36 20.13
C ALA A 843 22.12 33.44 18.92
N VAL A 844 20.98 32.77 18.86
CA VAL A 844 20.54 32.07 17.64
C VAL A 844 20.29 33.12 16.55
N LEU A 845 20.65 32.81 15.31
CA LEU A 845 20.13 33.53 14.15
C LEU A 845 18.72 32.99 13.87
N GLU A 846 17.69 33.78 14.19
CA GLU A 846 16.28 33.50 13.85
C GLU A 846 16.02 33.70 12.35
#